data_AF-V4TS08-F1
#
_entry.id   AF-V4TS08-F1
#
_cell.length_a   1.000
_cell.length_b   1.000
_cell.length_c   1.000
_cell.angle_alpha   90.00
_cell.angle_beta   90.00
_cell.angle_gamma   90.00
#
_symmetry.space_group_name_H-M   'P 1'
#
loop_
_entity.id
_entity.type
_entity.pdbx_description
1 polymer ?
#
loop_
_entity_poly.entity_id
_entity_poly.type
_entity_poly.pdbx_seq_one_letter_code
_entity_poly.pdbx_strand_id
1 'polypeptide(L)'
;MARDNDQSKFIDSSDFLTVLASEGVEFLLSRQGKVPLSSCGGKTICLFFSANWCRPCKTFTPQLVQLYDTLRTRGTELEVIFISFDHDENGFEEHFKCMPWLAVPFDETLHKKLRIRYRVDRIPSLIPLASDGTLIEEDLIGLIEDYGADAYPFTRKRREELKAIDDSKRQGGKLEQLLAIEGRDYVLSRDHRKITVSELAGKTIGLYFGAHWCPPCRSFTSQLIEVYNELKTTANHCFEVVLVSTDRDHKEFDLNHSIMPWLAIPYEDRARQDLCRIFNIKGIPALVLIGPDGKTISTNGKEMISLYGAKAFPFTESRIAEIETALKKEGDALPREVKDVKHEHELKLDMAKAYVCDCCKMRGRFWAFSCDVCNYDLHPKLKEERFCWEIKEVERVEMWMHRNNSGEKKEAKSCGLTAVAIDRDKGSQNAIKWAIDNILTKGQTLVLIHVKIRSASLSPSPSLISPNPDPQTREIFLPFRCFCTRKDIQCKDVVLEDTDVAKALIEYVSQTAIETLVVGASNNKGFLRRFKTTDVPGNVSKGAPDFCTVYVISKGKISSMRSASRPAPAVSPLRNQIIIRPPQPERPAPQPPPIRVPTPTERPQMEPPRKSNDDAEFFRSPFTRKQFNGKQGGEQRAAPPHDTDISFVSSGRPSIDRIFPAFFDNIENSANRTPPRLSNLSDMESNNSFESMQIGRRSLDIGSPSGFSSASGENDRSSSASQGLDDVEAEMRRLRLELKQTMEMYSTACKEALTAKQKATELQRWKLEEQQRLEEARLAEEAAMAIAEKEKVKSRAAIEAAEAAQRIAELESQKRISAEMKALKEAEEKKKALDALANSDVRYRKYSIEEIEAATEFFTDTRKIGEGGYGPVYKCYLDHTPVAIKVLRPDAAQGRSQFQQEVEILSCIRHPNMVLLLGACPEYGCLVYEFMANGSLEDRLMRRGQSPPLSWQLRFKIAAEIGTALLFLHQTKPEPLVHRDLKPANILLDRNFVSKISDVGLARLVPPSVADNVTQYRMTSTAGTFCYIDPEYQQTGMLGIKSDVYSLGIMFLQIITGKPPMGLTHHVERAIEKGTFEEMLDPTVPDWPVEDALSFAQLALKCAELRRKDRPDLGKVVLAELNRLRALAEETVNPPLFVGGQSPNHSQVSLQLESMTSNPNLPQSDASSKNLSVT
;
A
#
# COMPACT_ATOMS: atom_id res chain seq x y z
N MET A 1 -25.37 -4.36 -53.36
CA MET A 1 -26.47 -5.33 -53.14
C MET A 1 -27.04 -5.07 -51.75
N ALA A 2 -28.36 -5.18 -51.58
CA ALA A 2 -28.97 -5.01 -50.26
C ALA A 2 -28.57 -6.15 -49.32
N ARG A 3 -28.54 -5.87 -48.02
CA ARG A 3 -28.71 -6.88 -46.96
C ARG A 3 -30.03 -6.58 -46.29
N ASP A 4 -30.88 -7.59 -46.16
CA ASP A 4 -32.23 -7.40 -45.65
C ASP A 4 -32.28 -7.01 -44.18
N ASN A 5 -33.30 -6.22 -43.85
CA ASN A 5 -33.51 -5.58 -42.56
C ASN A 5 -34.48 -6.43 -41.73
N ASP A 6 -34.06 -7.64 -41.32
CA ASP A 6 -34.92 -8.57 -40.58
C ASP A 6 -35.10 -8.14 -39.12
N GLN A 7 -36.13 -7.32 -38.88
CA GLN A 7 -36.50 -6.81 -37.57
C GLN A 7 -37.22 -7.87 -36.74
N SER A 8 -36.51 -8.42 -35.76
CA SER A 8 -37.02 -8.84 -34.44
C SER A 8 -38.50 -9.27 -34.39
N LYS A 9 -38.78 -10.54 -34.72
CA LYS A 9 -39.97 -11.21 -34.19
C LYS A 9 -39.70 -11.60 -32.74
N PHE A 10 -40.40 -10.94 -31.82
CA PHE A 10 -40.26 -11.17 -30.38
C PHE A 10 -40.86 -12.53 -29.99
N ILE A 11 -40.24 -13.20 -29.01
CA ILE A 11 -40.54 -14.58 -28.62
C ILE A 11 -41.43 -14.56 -27.38
N ASP A 12 -42.69 -14.95 -27.54
CA ASP A 12 -43.59 -15.19 -26.41
C ASP A 12 -43.35 -16.58 -25.78
N SER A 13 -43.73 -16.72 -24.52
CA SER A 13 -43.88 -17.98 -23.78
C SER A 13 -44.63 -19.07 -24.58
N SER A 14 -45.67 -18.69 -25.35
CA SER A 14 -46.43 -19.61 -26.20
C SER A 14 -45.63 -20.14 -27.41
N ASP A 15 -44.67 -19.37 -27.94
CA ASP A 15 -43.81 -19.80 -29.05
C ASP A 15 -42.89 -20.94 -28.62
N PHE A 16 -42.27 -20.87 -27.43
CA PHE A 16 -41.36 -21.95 -26.97
C PHE A 16 -42.08 -23.30 -26.79
N LEU A 17 -43.26 -23.31 -26.17
CA LEU A 17 -44.03 -24.55 -26.00
C LEU A 17 -44.52 -25.09 -27.35
N THR A 18 -44.86 -24.19 -28.30
CA THR A 18 -45.21 -24.56 -29.68
C THR A 18 -44.01 -25.10 -30.45
N VAL A 19 -42.81 -24.55 -30.26
CA VAL A 19 -41.56 -25.02 -30.85
C VAL A 19 -41.23 -26.43 -30.36
N LEU A 20 -41.30 -26.67 -29.04
CA LEU A 20 -41.12 -28.01 -28.48
C LEU A 20 -42.12 -29.02 -29.08
N ALA A 21 -43.40 -28.66 -29.17
CA ALA A 21 -44.41 -29.52 -29.80
C ALA A 21 -44.16 -29.76 -31.30
N SER A 22 -43.67 -28.75 -32.04
CA SER A 22 -43.32 -28.88 -33.46
C SER A 22 -42.10 -29.76 -33.73
N GLU A 23 -41.22 -29.90 -32.73
CA GLU A 23 -40.07 -30.80 -32.71
C GLU A 23 -40.42 -32.19 -32.10
N GLY A 24 -41.70 -32.47 -31.84
CA GLY A 24 -42.19 -33.78 -31.39
C GLY A 24 -42.14 -34.03 -29.88
N VAL A 25 -41.89 -33.00 -29.05
CA VAL A 25 -41.86 -33.12 -27.60
C VAL A 25 -43.27 -33.01 -27.02
N GLU A 26 -43.81 -34.12 -26.49
CA GLU A 26 -45.14 -34.14 -25.85
C GLU A 26 -45.10 -33.78 -24.35
N PHE A 27 -43.96 -33.95 -23.69
CA PHE A 27 -43.80 -33.82 -22.25
C PHE A 27 -42.42 -33.27 -21.84
N LEU A 28 -42.38 -32.61 -20.68
CA LEU A 28 -41.15 -32.29 -19.95
C LEU A 28 -40.91 -33.32 -18.85
N LEU A 29 -39.67 -33.40 -18.36
CA LEU A 29 -39.29 -34.22 -17.22
C LEU A 29 -39.37 -33.42 -15.91
N SER A 30 -39.82 -34.09 -14.85
CA SER A 30 -39.76 -33.65 -13.46
C SER A 30 -39.18 -34.78 -12.60
N ARG A 31 -38.80 -34.51 -11.35
CA ARG A 31 -38.37 -35.58 -10.42
C ARG A 31 -39.46 -36.63 -10.12
N GLN A 32 -40.72 -36.30 -10.40
CA GLN A 32 -41.89 -37.15 -10.15
C GLN A 32 -42.38 -37.87 -11.42
N GLY A 33 -41.73 -37.66 -12.58
CA GLY A 33 -42.10 -38.25 -13.87
C GLY A 33 -42.39 -37.20 -14.95
N LYS A 34 -43.16 -37.61 -15.96
CA LYS A 34 -43.47 -36.79 -17.15
C LYS A 34 -44.57 -35.77 -16.85
N VAL A 35 -44.40 -34.54 -17.33
CA VAL A 35 -45.33 -33.41 -17.15
C VAL A 35 -45.75 -32.90 -18.55
N PRO A 36 -47.04 -32.78 -18.87
CA PRO A 36 -47.48 -32.29 -20.19
C PRO A 36 -47.21 -30.79 -20.35
N LEU A 37 -46.88 -30.35 -21.58
CA LEU A 37 -46.52 -28.95 -21.87
C LEU A 37 -47.57 -27.92 -21.44
N SER A 38 -48.85 -28.30 -21.39
CA SER A 38 -49.95 -27.46 -20.92
C SER A 38 -49.82 -27.01 -19.44
N SER A 39 -49.05 -27.74 -18.61
CA SER A 39 -48.80 -27.37 -17.20
C SER A 39 -47.83 -26.20 -17.00
N CYS A 40 -47.28 -25.65 -18.09
CA CYS A 40 -46.48 -24.43 -18.09
C CYS A 40 -47.28 -23.16 -18.45
N GLY A 41 -48.55 -23.29 -18.87
CA GLY A 41 -49.39 -22.15 -19.25
C GLY A 41 -49.62 -21.16 -18.10
N GLY A 42 -49.58 -19.86 -18.40
CA GLY A 42 -49.79 -18.76 -17.44
C GLY A 42 -48.55 -18.34 -16.65
N LYS A 43 -47.56 -19.23 -16.47
CA LYS A 43 -46.33 -18.93 -15.74
C LYS A 43 -45.34 -18.12 -16.58
N THR A 44 -44.50 -17.32 -15.92
CA THR A 44 -43.27 -16.80 -16.53
C THR A 44 -42.29 -17.97 -16.70
N ILE A 45 -41.75 -18.18 -17.90
CA ILE A 45 -40.83 -19.28 -18.20
C ILE A 45 -39.40 -18.74 -18.33
N CYS A 46 -38.44 -19.36 -17.64
CA CYS A 46 -37.01 -19.13 -17.84
C CYS A 46 -36.32 -20.39 -18.37
N LEU A 47 -35.65 -20.29 -19.52
CA LEU A 47 -34.83 -21.37 -20.07
C LEU A 47 -33.45 -21.37 -19.41
N PHE A 48 -33.08 -22.45 -18.74
CA PHE A 48 -31.77 -22.61 -18.09
C PHE A 48 -30.89 -23.57 -18.90
N PHE A 49 -29.85 -23.03 -19.53
CA PHE A 49 -28.87 -23.80 -20.29
C PHE A 49 -27.66 -24.12 -19.42
N SER A 50 -27.37 -25.41 -19.22
CA SER A 50 -26.43 -25.89 -18.20
C SER A 50 -25.81 -27.24 -18.56
N ALA A 51 -24.71 -27.62 -17.90
CA ALA A 51 -24.10 -28.95 -18.02
C ALA A 51 -23.44 -29.43 -16.73
N ASN A 52 -23.44 -30.74 -16.52
CA ASN A 52 -22.74 -31.45 -15.44
C ASN A 52 -21.22 -31.26 -15.50
N TRP A 53 -20.65 -31.32 -16.71
CA TRP A 53 -19.19 -31.16 -16.91
C TRP A 53 -18.72 -29.71 -16.67
N CYS A 54 -19.62 -28.73 -16.72
CA CYS A 54 -19.29 -27.32 -16.63
C CYS A 54 -19.18 -26.85 -15.16
N ARG A 55 -17.96 -26.52 -14.72
CA ARG A 55 -17.71 -26.06 -13.34
C ARG A 55 -18.48 -24.78 -12.96
N PRO A 56 -18.53 -23.72 -13.78
CA PRO A 56 -19.42 -22.57 -13.54
C PRO A 56 -20.90 -22.96 -13.36
N CYS A 57 -21.42 -23.92 -14.13
CA CYS A 57 -22.78 -24.42 -13.96
C CYS A 57 -22.98 -25.07 -12.58
N LYS A 58 -22.03 -25.89 -12.12
CA LYS A 58 -22.05 -26.49 -10.78
C LYS A 58 -21.96 -25.47 -9.64
N THR A 59 -21.28 -24.33 -9.84
CA THR A 59 -21.22 -23.23 -8.86
C THR A 59 -22.52 -22.41 -8.82
N PHE A 60 -23.14 -22.15 -9.97
CA PHE A 60 -24.34 -21.30 -10.06
C PHE A 60 -25.64 -22.06 -9.74
N THR A 61 -25.76 -23.34 -10.09
CA THR A 61 -27.01 -24.11 -9.93
C THR A 61 -27.56 -24.05 -8.49
N PRO A 62 -26.77 -24.22 -7.41
CA PRO A 62 -27.28 -24.08 -6.03
C PRO A 62 -27.86 -22.69 -5.72
N GLN A 63 -27.27 -21.62 -6.28
CA GLN A 63 -27.78 -20.25 -6.13
C GLN A 63 -29.14 -20.09 -6.85
N LEU A 64 -29.27 -20.65 -8.06
CA LEU A 64 -30.53 -20.66 -8.81
C LEU A 64 -31.62 -21.50 -8.12
N VAL A 65 -31.27 -22.59 -7.43
CA VAL A 65 -32.20 -23.34 -6.57
C VAL A 65 -32.71 -22.48 -5.42
N GLN A 66 -31.80 -21.84 -4.66
CA GLN A 66 -32.16 -20.93 -3.58
C GLN A 66 -33.04 -19.77 -4.07
N LEU A 67 -32.75 -19.23 -5.26
CA LEU A 67 -33.56 -18.20 -5.92
C LEU A 67 -34.97 -18.71 -6.20
N TYR A 68 -35.09 -19.85 -6.87
CA TYR A 68 -36.36 -20.45 -7.27
C TYR A 68 -37.26 -20.75 -6.06
N ASP A 69 -36.71 -21.37 -5.01
CA ASP A 69 -37.46 -21.65 -3.78
C ASP A 69 -37.87 -20.36 -3.05
N THR A 70 -37.03 -19.31 -3.07
CA THR A 70 -37.37 -17.98 -2.51
C THR A 70 -38.49 -17.30 -3.29
N LEU A 71 -38.49 -17.34 -4.62
CA LEU A 71 -39.55 -16.77 -5.45
C LEU A 71 -40.87 -17.57 -5.32
N ARG A 72 -40.77 -18.90 -5.24
CA ARG A 72 -41.92 -19.79 -5.03
C ARG A 72 -42.57 -19.57 -3.66
N THR A 73 -41.78 -19.39 -2.60
CA THR A 73 -42.30 -19.04 -1.26
C THR A 73 -42.85 -17.61 -1.19
N ARG A 74 -42.36 -16.68 -2.02
CA ARG A 74 -42.98 -15.36 -2.27
C ARG A 74 -44.28 -15.43 -3.10
N GLY A 75 -44.74 -16.62 -3.52
CA GLY A 75 -45.96 -16.81 -4.31
C GLY A 75 -45.83 -16.45 -5.80
N THR A 76 -44.61 -16.49 -6.35
CA THR A 76 -44.34 -16.09 -7.74
C THR A 76 -44.61 -17.24 -8.72
N GLU A 77 -45.38 -16.98 -9.79
CA GLU A 77 -45.62 -17.93 -10.88
C GLU A 77 -44.46 -17.96 -11.91
N LEU A 78 -43.28 -18.37 -11.44
CA LEU A 78 -42.08 -18.61 -12.24
C LEU A 78 -41.87 -20.13 -12.43
N GLU A 79 -41.56 -20.54 -13.65
CA GLU A 79 -41.09 -21.90 -13.98
C GLU A 79 -39.71 -21.83 -14.64
N VAL A 80 -38.83 -22.78 -14.31
CA VAL A 80 -37.53 -22.93 -14.97
C VAL A 80 -37.55 -24.22 -15.79
N ILE A 81 -37.03 -24.14 -17.01
CA ILE A 81 -36.92 -25.29 -17.93
C ILE A 81 -35.44 -25.50 -18.26
N PHE A 82 -34.87 -26.57 -17.73
CA PHE A 82 -33.49 -27.00 -17.99
C PHE A 82 -33.36 -27.57 -19.41
N ILE A 83 -32.35 -27.08 -20.14
CA ILE A 83 -31.93 -27.57 -21.45
C ILE A 83 -30.44 -27.93 -21.34
N SER A 84 -30.07 -29.15 -21.72
CA SER A 84 -28.73 -29.66 -21.44
C SER A 84 -27.68 -29.29 -22.49
N PHE A 85 -26.46 -29.10 -22.01
CA PHE A 85 -25.21 -29.07 -22.77
C PHE A 85 -24.33 -30.30 -22.49
N ASP A 86 -24.81 -31.29 -21.72
CA ASP A 86 -24.16 -32.58 -21.56
C ASP A 86 -24.26 -33.40 -22.86
N HIS A 87 -23.24 -34.20 -23.13
CA HIS A 87 -23.12 -35.01 -24.37
C HIS A 87 -23.76 -36.39 -24.24
N ASP A 88 -24.12 -36.81 -23.02
CA ASP A 88 -24.69 -38.11 -22.69
C ASP A 88 -25.80 -38.01 -21.64
N GLU A 89 -26.67 -39.01 -21.63
CA GLU A 89 -27.85 -39.06 -20.77
C GLU A 89 -27.50 -39.21 -19.27
N ASN A 90 -26.36 -39.84 -18.92
CA ASN A 90 -25.96 -39.98 -17.52
C ASN A 90 -25.49 -38.64 -16.94
N GLY A 91 -24.73 -37.86 -17.74
CA GLY A 91 -24.34 -36.50 -17.38
C GLY A 91 -25.56 -35.61 -17.14
N PHE A 92 -26.53 -35.64 -18.07
CA PHE A 92 -27.82 -34.96 -17.92
C PHE A 92 -28.56 -35.38 -16.65
N GLU A 93 -28.72 -36.68 -16.40
CA GLU A 93 -29.40 -37.18 -15.20
C GLU A 93 -28.70 -36.75 -13.90
N GLU A 94 -27.35 -36.84 -13.84
CA GLU A 94 -26.60 -36.47 -12.64
C GLU A 94 -26.80 -35.00 -12.27
N HIS A 95 -26.80 -34.11 -13.26
CA HIS A 95 -27.05 -32.69 -13.05
C HIS A 95 -28.52 -32.42 -12.66
N PHE A 96 -29.46 -33.06 -13.35
CA PHE A 96 -30.90 -32.86 -13.12
C PHE A 96 -31.36 -33.33 -11.74
N LYS A 97 -30.74 -34.37 -11.15
CA LYS A 97 -31.04 -34.87 -9.79
C LYS A 97 -30.98 -33.77 -8.71
N CYS A 98 -30.20 -32.70 -8.93
CA CYS A 98 -30.08 -31.56 -8.02
C CYS A 98 -31.07 -30.41 -8.27
N MET A 99 -31.80 -30.41 -9.39
CA MET A 99 -32.69 -29.30 -9.81
C MET A 99 -34.15 -29.51 -9.35
N PRO A 100 -34.88 -28.48 -8.86
CA PRO A 100 -36.27 -28.59 -8.38
C PRO A 100 -37.33 -28.36 -9.47
N TRP A 101 -36.90 -27.95 -10.67
CA TRP A 101 -37.74 -27.47 -11.78
C TRP A 101 -37.83 -28.50 -12.92
N LEU A 102 -38.38 -28.12 -14.08
CA LEU A 102 -38.60 -29.01 -15.22
C LEU A 102 -37.38 -29.10 -16.15
N ALA A 103 -37.29 -30.16 -16.95
CA ALA A 103 -36.28 -30.30 -18.00
C ALA A 103 -36.88 -30.75 -19.35
N VAL A 104 -36.25 -30.35 -20.45
CA VAL A 104 -36.49 -30.97 -21.76
C VAL A 104 -35.93 -32.41 -21.72
N PRO A 105 -36.62 -33.42 -22.30
CA PRO A 105 -36.07 -34.78 -22.41
C PRO A 105 -34.74 -34.80 -23.16
N PHE A 106 -33.85 -35.73 -22.83
CA PHE A 106 -32.51 -35.77 -23.43
C PHE A 106 -32.53 -36.17 -24.92
N ASP A 107 -32.39 -35.18 -25.78
CA ASP A 107 -32.12 -35.35 -27.22
C ASP A 107 -31.03 -34.35 -27.62
N GLU A 108 -29.86 -34.87 -28.00
CA GLU A 108 -28.70 -34.07 -28.35
C GLU A 108 -28.95 -33.18 -29.60
N THR A 109 -29.80 -33.64 -30.52
CA THR A 109 -30.16 -32.90 -31.74
C THR A 109 -31.12 -31.76 -31.44
N LEU A 110 -32.14 -32.01 -30.59
CA LEU A 110 -33.05 -30.99 -30.09
C LEU A 110 -32.31 -29.95 -29.27
N HIS A 111 -31.44 -30.37 -28.34
CA HIS A 111 -30.61 -29.46 -27.54
C HIS A 111 -29.71 -28.58 -28.44
N LYS A 112 -29.10 -29.14 -29.49
CA LYS A 112 -28.36 -28.36 -30.50
C LYS A 112 -29.26 -27.36 -31.24
N LYS A 113 -30.47 -27.73 -31.67
CA LYS A 113 -31.44 -26.82 -32.30
C LYS A 113 -31.86 -25.68 -31.36
N LEU A 114 -32.21 -25.98 -30.11
CA LEU A 114 -32.63 -24.99 -29.12
C LEU A 114 -31.49 -24.01 -28.79
N ARG A 115 -30.25 -24.50 -28.61
CA ARG A 115 -29.06 -23.65 -28.46
C ARG A 115 -28.90 -22.64 -29.59
N ILE A 116 -29.06 -23.08 -30.83
CA ILE A 116 -28.94 -22.23 -32.02
C ILE A 116 -30.10 -21.22 -32.08
N ARG A 117 -31.36 -21.66 -31.88
CA ARG A 117 -32.55 -20.78 -31.87
C ARG A 117 -32.43 -19.66 -30.83
N TYR A 118 -31.99 -19.98 -29.62
CA TYR A 118 -31.84 -19.03 -28.52
C TYR A 118 -30.44 -18.38 -28.45
N ARG A 119 -29.60 -18.57 -29.47
CA ARG A 119 -28.26 -17.96 -29.62
C ARG A 119 -27.34 -18.14 -28.40
N VAL A 120 -27.40 -19.32 -27.78
CA VAL A 120 -26.68 -19.60 -26.52
C VAL A 120 -25.21 -19.92 -26.80
N ASP A 121 -24.35 -18.92 -26.63
CA ASP A 121 -22.90 -19.02 -26.85
C ASP A 121 -22.11 -19.54 -25.63
N ARG A 122 -22.69 -19.47 -24.43
CA ARG A 122 -22.04 -19.75 -23.14
C ARG A 122 -23.00 -20.41 -22.15
N ILE A 123 -22.43 -21.13 -21.19
CA ILE A 123 -23.14 -21.71 -20.03
C ILE A 123 -22.40 -21.41 -18.71
N PRO A 124 -23.10 -21.27 -17.57
CA PRO A 124 -24.55 -21.25 -17.44
C PRO A 124 -25.17 -20.04 -18.14
N SER A 125 -26.39 -20.20 -18.67
CA SER A 125 -27.18 -19.11 -19.23
C SER A 125 -28.64 -19.27 -18.83
N LEU A 126 -29.30 -18.16 -18.52
CA LEU A 126 -30.71 -18.12 -18.11
C LEU A 126 -31.43 -17.07 -18.96
N ILE A 127 -32.44 -17.50 -19.73
CA ILE A 127 -33.15 -16.65 -20.70
C ILE A 127 -34.64 -16.57 -20.29
N PRO A 128 -35.15 -15.38 -19.89
CA PRO A 128 -36.56 -15.20 -19.57
C PRO A 128 -37.39 -15.06 -20.86
N LEU A 129 -38.49 -15.81 -20.95
CA LEU A 129 -39.48 -15.71 -22.01
C LEU A 129 -40.62 -14.79 -21.54
N ALA A 130 -40.47 -13.50 -21.79
CA ALA A 130 -41.42 -12.45 -21.38
C ALA A 130 -42.18 -11.89 -22.60
N SER A 131 -43.48 -11.70 -22.45
CA SER A 131 -44.40 -11.26 -23.51
C SER A 131 -44.47 -9.74 -23.71
N ASP A 132 -43.77 -8.95 -22.89
CA ASP A 132 -43.89 -7.48 -22.82
C ASP A 132 -42.75 -6.71 -23.54
N GLY A 133 -41.91 -7.41 -24.31
CA GLY A 133 -41.01 -6.81 -25.30
C GLY A 133 -39.79 -6.06 -24.77
N THR A 134 -39.56 -5.98 -23.45
CA THR A 134 -38.34 -5.39 -22.86
C THR A 134 -37.38 -6.45 -22.30
N LEU A 135 -37.02 -7.40 -23.17
CA LEU A 135 -35.94 -8.36 -22.97
C LEU A 135 -34.66 -7.67 -22.49
N ILE A 136 -33.96 -8.31 -21.57
CA ILE A 136 -32.63 -7.88 -21.11
C ILE A 136 -31.59 -8.47 -22.08
N GLU A 137 -30.90 -7.63 -22.85
CA GLU A 137 -29.83 -8.03 -23.79
C GLU A 137 -28.51 -8.45 -23.09
N GLU A 138 -28.46 -8.39 -21.77
CA GLU A 138 -27.25 -8.44 -20.94
C GLU A 138 -27.38 -9.43 -19.76
N ASP A 139 -26.43 -10.34 -19.63
CA ASP A 139 -26.11 -11.17 -18.44
C ASP A 139 -27.16 -11.15 -17.29
N LEU A 140 -28.04 -12.15 -17.29
CA LEU A 140 -28.98 -12.39 -16.19
C LEU A 140 -28.35 -13.19 -15.03
N ILE A 141 -27.25 -13.92 -15.29
CA ILE A 141 -26.52 -14.68 -14.27
C ILE A 141 -25.91 -13.70 -13.27
N GLY A 142 -25.14 -12.72 -13.75
CA GLY A 142 -24.56 -11.66 -12.92
C GLY A 142 -25.61 -10.85 -12.14
N LEU A 143 -26.79 -10.58 -12.72
CA LEU A 143 -27.88 -9.89 -12.01
C LEU A 143 -28.45 -10.73 -10.85
N ILE A 144 -28.47 -12.06 -10.97
CA ILE A 144 -28.89 -12.98 -9.91
C ILE A 144 -27.81 -13.13 -8.84
N GLU A 145 -26.52 -13.21 -9.22
CA GLU A 145 -25.41 -13.22 -8.27
C GLU A 145 -25.29 -11.89 -7.49
N ASP A 146 -25.64 -10.76 -8.13
CA ASP A 146 -25.65 -9.42 -7.53
C ASP A 146 -26.82 -9.19 -6.55
N TYR A 147 -28.07 -9.49 -6.96
CA TYR A 147 -29.29 -9.06 -6.25
C TYR A 147 -30.20 -10.22 -5.76
N GLY A 148 -29.89 -11.47 -6.12
CA GLY A 148 -30.68 -12.64 -5.71
C GLY A 148 -32.16 -12.52 -6.06
N ALA A 149 -33.04 -12.88 -5.11
CA ALA A 149 -34.49 -12.87 -5.31
C ALA A 149 -35.10 -11.48 -5.57
N ASP A 150 -34.36 -10.41 -5.31
CA ASP A 150 -34.85 -9.04 -5.48
C ASP A 150 -34.64 -8.51 -6.91
N ALA A 151 -33.87 -9.26 -7.72
CA ALA A 151 -33.75 -9.12 -9.19
C ALA A 151 -35.05 -9.40 -9.94
N TYR A 152 -36.00 -10.11 -9.31
CA TYR A 152 -37.30 -10.41 -9.89
C TYR A 152 -38.26 -9.19 -9.79
N PRO A 153 -39.12 -8.93 -10.80
CA PRO A 153 -39.20 -9.59 -12.10
C PRO A 153 -38.02 -9.21 -13.00
N PHE A 154 -37.49 -10.19 -13.76
CA PHE A 154 -36.27 -10.08 -14.58
C PHE A 154 -36.44 -9.16 -15.81
N THR A 155 -36.75 -7.89 -15.57
CA THR A 155 -37.05 -6.86 -16.56
C THR A 155 -35.97 -5.78 -16.55
N ARG A 156 -35.80 -5.09 -17.68
CA ARG A 156 -34.89 -3.95 -17.77
C ARG A 156 -35.22 -2.87 -16.74
N LYS A 157 -36.51 -2.55 -16.57
CA LYS A 157 -36.98 -1.57 -15.58
C LYS A 157 -36.55 -1.95 -14.16
N ARG A 158 -36.71 -3.23 -13.77
CA ARG A 158 -36.32 -3.70 -12.43
C ARG A 158 -34.81 -3.59 -12.18
N ARG A 159 -33.99 -3.90 -13.19
CA ARG A 159 -32.54 -3.67 -13.16
C ARG A 159 -32.19 -2.19 -12.96
N GLU A 160 -32.91 -1.28 -13.62
CA GLU A 160 -32.71 0.17 -13.48
C GLU A 160 -33.17 0.69 -12.10
N GLU A 161 -34.28 0.20 -11.56
CA GLU A 161 -34.72 0.44 -10.16
C GLU A 161 -33.66 0.01 -9.14
N LEU A 162 -33.08 -1.19 -9.29
CA LEU A 162 -32.08 -1.74 -8.38
C LEU A 162 -30.75 -0.96 -8.42
N LYS A 163 -30.28 -0.57 -9.61
CA LYS A 163 -29.10 0.30 -9.76
C LYS A 163 -29.35 1.68 -9.11
N ALA A 164 -30.54 2.25 -9.26
CA ALA A 164 -30.89 3.51 -8.61
C ALA A 164 -30.92 3.40 -7.07
N ILE A 165 -31.31 2.24 -6.50
CA ILE A 165 -31.22 1.97 -5.06
C ILE A 165 -29.75 1.92 -4.59
N ASP A 166 -28.84 1.34 -5.36
CA ASP A 166 -27.41 1.31 -5.02
C ASP A 166 -26.74 2.68 -5.12
N ASP A 167 -27.01 3.43 -6.19
CA ASP A 167 -26.50 4.79 -6.34
C ASP A 167 -27.08 5.71 -5.26
N SER A 168 -28.34 5.50 -4.85
CA SER A 168 -28.95 6.16 -3.69
C SER A 168 -28.23 5.79 -2.39
N LYS A 169 -27.92 4.51 -2.14
CA LYS A 169 -27.13 4.09 -0.97
C LYS A 169 -25.71 4.67 -0.97
N ARG A 170 -25.07 4.79 -2.14
CA ARG A 170 -23.73 5.40 -2.30
C ARG A 170 -23.71 6.91 -1.98
N GLN A 171 -24.84 7.60 -2.19
CA GLN A 171 -25.00 9.04 -1.99
C GLN A 171 -25.73 9.43 -0.68
N GLY A 172 -26.47 8.49 -0.06
CA GLY A 172 -27.62 8.77 0.80
C GLY A 172 -27.37 9.32 2.21
N GLY A 173 -26.11 9.47 2.64
CA GLY A 173 -25.79 10.19 3.89
C GLY A 173 -26.22 9.49 5.19
N LYS A 174 -26.44 8.17 5.17
CA LYS A 174 -26.80 7.39 6.38
C LYS A 174 -26.03 6.08 6.42
N LEU A 175 -25.14 5.96 7.39
CA LEU A 175 -24.26 4.80 7.55
C LEU A 175 -25.05 3.53 7.89
N GLU A 176 -26.18 3.66 8.59
CA GLU A 176 -27.12 2.57 8.88
C GLU A 176 -27.69 1.94 7.61
N GLN A 177 -28.04 2.72 6.59
CA GLN A 177 -28.61 2.19 5.33
C GLN A 177 -27.59 1.46 4.45
N LEU A 178 -26.31 1.59 4.78
CA LEU A 178 -25.18 1.04 4.05
C LEU A 178 -24.54 -0.14 4.78
N LEU A 179 -24.38 -0.05 6.11
CA LEU A 179 -23.76 -1.09 6.93
C LEU A 179 -24.75 -2.03 7.61
N ALA A 180 -25.97 -1.59 7.97
CA ALA A 180 -26.95 -2.47 8.61
C ALA A 180 -27.80 -3.23 7.59
N ILE A 181 -28.29 -4.40 7.97
CA ILE A 181 -29.24 -5.21 7.21
C ILE A 181 -30.40 -5.64 8.13
N GLU A 182 -31.46 -6.21 7.57
CA GLU A 182 -32.60 -6.70 8.36
C GLU A 182 -32.12 -7.72 9.42
N GLY A 183 -32.32 -7.39 10.70
CA GLY A 183 -31.87 -8.19 11.83
C GLY A 183 -30.41 -8.01 12.28
N ARG A 184 -29.60 -7.14 11.65
CA ARG A 184 -28.19 -6.91 12.06
C ARG A 184 -27.76 -5.44 11.92
N ASP A 185 -27.53 -4.82 13.08
CA ASP A 185 -27.27 -3.38 13.30
C ASP A 185 -25.84 -3.08 13.80
N TYR A 186 -24.97 -4.09 13.91
CA TYR A 186 -23.63 -3.98 14.48
C TYR A 186 -22.51 -4.36 13.51
N VAL A 187 -21.27 -4.01 13.86
CA VAL A 187 -20.02 -4.56 13.32
C VAL A 187 -19.21 -5.22 14.46
N LEU A 188 -18.17 -5.98 14.12
CA LEU A 188 -17.28 -6.61 15.10
C LEU A 188 -16.07 -5.72 15.37
N SER A 189 -15.67 -5.62 16.63
CA SER A 189 -14.34 -5.17 17.03
C SER A 189 -13.36 -6.36 17.07
N ARG A 190 -12.05 -6.09 17.09
CA ARG A 190 -10.96 -7.09 17.16
C ARG A 190 -11.15 -8.15 18.26
N ASP A 191 -11.71 -7.76 19.40
CA ASP A 191 -12.07 -8.65 20.52
C ASP A 191 -13.36 -9.48 20.27
N HIS A 192 -13.86 -9.51 19.03
CA HIS A 192 -15.17 -10.05 18.62
C HIS A 192 -16.39 -9.43 19.35
N ARG A 193 -16.20 -8.27 20.01
CA ARG A 193 -17.29 -7.49 20.62
C ARG A 193 -18.15 -6.86 19.53
N LYS A 194 -19.47 -6.82 19.73
CA LYS A 194 -20.41 -6.12 18.85
C LYS A 194 -20.40 -4.62 19.15
N ILE A 195 -20.22 -3.79 18.13
CA ILE A 195 -20.26 -2.32 18.16
C ILE A 195 -21.42 -1.89 17.25
N THR A 196 -22.36 -1.10 17.74
CA THR A 196 -23.53 -0.68 16.94
C THR A 196 -23.12 0.29 15.83
N VAL A 197 -23.79 0.26 14.67
CA VAL A 197 -23.43 1.12 13.53
C VAL A 197 -23.61 2.61 13.88
N SER A 198 -24.55 2.97 14.75
CA SER A 198 -24.73 4.36 15.18
C SER A 198 -23.64 4.89 16.11
N GLU A 199 -22.80 4.03 16.73
CA GLU A 199 -21.54 4.47 17.38
C GLU A 199 -20.48 4.94 16.36
N LEU A 200 -20.69 4.68 15.07
CA LEU A 200 -19.81 5.09 13.98
C LEU A 200 -20.29 6.36 13.27
N ALA A 201 -21.53 6.81 13.53
CA ALA A 201 -22.06 8.06 12.98
C ALA A 201 -21.21 9.27 13.44
N GLY A 202 -21.03 10.26 12.56
CA GLY A 202 -20.21 11.45 12.84
C GLY A 202 -18.69 11.22 12.77
N LYS A 203 -18.22 10.02 12.40
CA LYS A 203 -16.81 9.72 12.12
C LYS A 203 -16.58 9.54 10.62
N THR A 204 -15.36 9.81 10.17
CA THR A 204 -14.90 9.41 8.83
C THR A 204 -14.63 7.91 8.84
N ILE A 205 -15.30 7.13 7.98
CA ILE A 205 -15.20 5.66 7.93
C ILE A 205 -14.47 5.22 6.66
N GLY A 206 -13.42 4.40 6.83
CA GLY A 206 -12.79 3.68 5.73
C GLY A 206 -13.34 2.26 5.58
N LEU A 207 -14.12 1.98 4.53
CA LEU A 207 -14.52 0.62 4.16
C LEU A 207 -13.34 -0.04 3.42
N TYR A 208 -12.62 -0.90 4.13
CA TYR A 208 -11.43 -1.57 3.60
C TYR A 208 -11.78 -2.93 3.00
N PHE A 209 -11.69 -3.04 1.67
CA PHE A 209 -11.92 -4.28 0.94
C PHE A 209 -10.60 -5.02 0.76
N GLY A 210 -10.44 -6.16 1.43
CA GLY A 210 -9.18 -6.90 1.44
C GLY A 210 -9.29 -8.34 1.94
N ALA A 211 -8.19 -9.07 1.79
CA ALA A 211 -8.06 -10.48 2.20
C ALA A 211 -6.61 -10.81 2.58
N HIS A 212 -6.43 -11.66 3.59
CA HIS A 212 -5.13 -12.12 4.06
C HIS A 212 -4.38 -12.93 3.00
N TRP A 213 -5.08 -13.73 2.18
CA TRP A 213 -4.45 -14.52 1.11
C TRP A 213 -3.78 -13.64 0.04
N CYS A 214 -4.29 -12.42 -0.20
CA CYS A 214 -3.86 -11.52 -1.26
C CYS A 214 -2.55 -10.75 -0.90
N PRO A 215 -1.42 -10.93 -1.61
CA PRO A 215 -0.17 -10.25 -1.27
C PRO A 215 -0.21 -8.71 -1.35
N PRO A 216 -0.82 -8.10 -2.39
CA PRO A 216 -1.07 -6.65 -2.42
C PRO A 216 -1.86 -6.13 -1.21
N CYS A 217 -2.83 -6.91 -0.69
CA CYS A 217 -3.56 -6.53 0.52
C CYS A 217 -2.62 -6.45 1.73
N ARG A 218 -1.80 -7.48 1.99
CA ARG A 218 -0.86 -7.47 3.12
C ARG A 218 0.12 -6.29 3.10
N SER A 219 0.56 -5.87 1.91
CA SER A 219 1.40 -4.68 1.73
C SER A 219 0.65 -3.39 2.10
N PHE A 220 -0.57 -3.20 1.59
CA PHE A 220 -1.38 -2.02 1.90
C PHE A 220 -1.88 -1.99 3.35
N THR A 221 -2.28 -3.13 3.94
CA THR A 221 -2.65 -3.26 5.35
C THR A 221 -1.57 -2.68 6.27
N SER A 222 -0.29 -2.93 5.96
CA SER A 222 0.82 -2.40 6.75
C SER A 222 0.87 -0.87 6.75
N GLN A 223 0.64 -0.23 5.60
CA GLN A 223 0.56 1.24 5.46
C GLN A 223 -0.71 1.81 6.11
N LEU A 224 -1.83 1.10 5.99
CA LEU A 224 -3.11 1.52 6.57
C LEU A 224 -3.08 1.45 8.11
N ILE A 225 -2.37 0.49 8.70
CA ILE A 225 -2.15 0.42 10.16
C ILE A 225 -1.33 1.62 10.65
N GLU A 226 -0.26 1.98 9.94
CA GLU A 226 0.58 3.15 10.26
C GLU A 226 -0.27 4.44 10.29
N VAL A 227 -1.00 4.71 9.21
CA VAL A 227 -1.87 5.90 9.09
C VAL A 227 -3.07 5.88 10.04
N TYR A 228 -3.67 4.72 10.28
CA TYR A 228 -4.77 4.57 11.25
C TYR A 228 -4.32 4.92 12.67
N ASN A 229 -3.14 4.44 13.09
CA ASN A 229 -2.60 4.75 14.42
C ASN A 229 -2.28 6.25 14.56
N GLU A 230 -1.66 6.87 13.55
CA GLU A 230 -1.38 8.31 13.51
C GLU A 230 -2.67 9.15 13.58
N LEU A 231 -3.73 8.74 12.90
CA LEU A 231 -5.03 9.43 12.94
C LEU A 231 -5.81 9.17 14.23
N LYS A 232 -5.66 8.02 14.90
CA LYS A 232 -6.23 7.81 16.24
C LYS A 232 -5.65 8.78 17.27
N THR A 233 -4.34 9.05 17.24
CA THR A 233 -3.71 10.05 18.12
C THR A 233 -4.02 11.48 17.72
N THR A 234 -3.93 11.81 16.43
CA THR A 234 -3.92 13.21 15.95
C THR A 234 -5.30 13.76 15.64
N ALA A 235 -6.24 12.92 15.18
CA ALA A 235 -7.59 13.32 14.78
C ALA A 235 -8.66 12.96 15.84
N ASN A 236 -8.28 12.85 17.12
CA ASN A 236 -9.17 12.60 18.27
C ASN A 236 -10.20 11.47 18.03
N HIS A 237 -9.76 10.32 17.51
CA HIS A 237 -10.61 9.16 17.20
C HIS A 237 -11.71 9.39 16.13
N CYS A 238 -11.71 10.51 15.39
CA CYS A 238 -12.68 10.82 14.33
C CYS A 238 -12.49 10.02 13.02
N PHE A 239 -11.47 9.15 12.94
CA PHE A 239 -11.30 8.18 11.86
C PHE A 239 -11.48 6.74 12.38
N GLU A 240 -12.20 5.92 11.63
CA GLU A 240 -12.41 4.50 11.92
C GLU A 240 -12.35 3.67 10.62
N VAL A 241 -11.98 2.39 10.71
CA VAL A 241 -11.91 1.49 9.54
C VAL A 241 -12.80 0.27 9.78
N VAL A 242 -13.48 -0.18 8.72
CA VAL A 242 -14.33 -1.38 8.72
C VAL A 242 -13.85 -2.31 7.61
N LEU A 243 -13.33 -3.48 7.98
CA LEU A 243 -12.93 -4.54 7.06
C LEU A 243 -14.16 -5.18 6.41
N VAL A 244 -14.24 -5.05 5.09
CA VAL A 244 -15.10 -5.85 4.21
C VAL A 244 -14.24 -7.01 3.69
N SER A 245 -14.25 -8.13 4.41
CA SER A 245 -13.38 -9.27 4.09
C SER A 245 -13.78 -9.94 2.78
N THR A 246 -12.75 -10.29 2.00
CA THR A 246 -12.81 -11.13 0.79
C THR A 246 -11.94 -12.39 0.95
N ASP A 247 -11.78 -12.83 2.20
CA ASP A 247 -11.16 -14.09 2.59
C ASP A 247 -12.05 -15.28 2.19
N ARG A 248 -11.48 -16.48 2.06
CA ARG A 248 -12.16 -17.66 1.47
C ARG A 248 -12.86 -18.54 2.49
N ASP A 249 -12.44 -18.48 3.75
CA ASP A 249 -13.08 -19.13 4.88
C ASP A 249 -12.91 -18.33 6.18
N HIS A 250 -13.64 -18.72 7.23
CA HIS A 250 -13.58 -18.12 8.56
C HIS A 250 -12.18 -18.09 9.17
N LYS A 251 -11.30 -19.05 8.87
CA LYS A 251 -9.95 -19.13 9.46
C LYS A 251 -9.00 -18.14 8.81
N GLU A 252 -9.15 -17.92 7.51
CA GLU A 252 -8.49 -16.80 6.82
C GLU A 252 -9.00 -15.46 7.35
N PHE A 253 -10.32 -15.30 7.53
CA PHE A 253 -10.93 -14.10 8.12
C PHE A 253 -10.43 -13.82 9.55
N ASP A 254 -10.50 -14.79 10.46
CA ASP A 254 -10.06 -14.65 11.85
C ASP A 254 -8.57 -14.29 11.92
N LEU A 255 -7.74 -14.90 11.06
CA LEU A 255 -6.32 -14.56 10.97
C LEU A 255 -6.13 -13.11 10.50
N ASN A 256 -6.85 -12.68 9.46
CA ASN A 256 -6.83 -11.32 8.93
C ASN A 256 -7.24 -10.29 10.00
N HIS A 257 -8.39 -10.53 10.64
CA HIS A 257 -8.99 -9.72 11.70
C HIS A 257 -8.09 -9.62 12.94
N SER A 258 -7.46 -10.73 13.36
CA SER A 258 -6.58 -10.74 14.54
C SER A 258 -5.34 -9.83 14.42
N ILE A 259 -4.89 -9.55 13.21
CA ILE A 259 -3.71 -8.72 12.91
C ILE A 259 -4.10 -7.22 12.85
N MET A 260 -5.36 -6.90 12.54
CA MET A 260 -5.83 -5.53 12.33
C MET A 260 -6.28 -4.83 13.62
N PRO A 261 -6.14 -3.50 13.73
CA PRO A 261 -6.52 -2.72 14.92
C PRO A 261 -7.93 -2.11 14.85
N TRP A 262 -8.71 -2.44 13.82
CA TRP A 262 -9.97 -1.79 13.44
C TRP A 262 -11.14 -2.78 13.38
N LEU A 263 -12.33 -2.32 12.96
CA LEU A 263 -13.58 -3.08 12.98
C LEU A 263 -13.73 -3.98 11.73
N ALA A 264 -14.67 -4.93 11.76
CA ALA A 264 -14.97 -5.83 10.64
C ALA A 264 -16.46 -6.16 10.52
N ILE A 265 -16.93 -6.37 9.30
CA ILE A 265 -18.26 -6.96 9.06
C ILE A 265 -18.19 -8.47 9.37
N PRO A 266 -19.21 -9.07 10.02
CA PRO A 266 -19.23 -10.51 10.27
C PRO A 266 -19.06 -11.34 8.99
N TYR A 267 -18.38 -12.48 9.06
CA TYR A 267 -18.05 -13.25 7.86
C TYR A 267 -19.30 -13.83 7.14
N GLU A 268 -20.32 -14.31 7.85
CA GLU A 268 -21.54 -14.84 7.20
C GLU A 268 -22.51 -13.75 6.70
N ASP A 269 -22.10 -12.48 6.71
CA ASP A 269 -22.98 -11.36 6.38
C ASP A 269 -23.00 -11.04 4.88
N ARG A 270 -24.19 -11.06 4.28
CA ARG A 270 -24.42 -10.67 2.88
C ARG A 270 -24.00 -9.23 2.57
N ALA A 271 -23.93 -8.35 3.58
CA ALA A 271 -23.45 -6.99 3.42
C ALA A 271 -22.02 -6.94 2.83
N ARG A 272 -21.19 -7.98 3.00
CA ARG A 272 -19.88 -8.07 2.32
C ARG A 272 -20.02 -8.08 0.80
N GLN A 273 -21.00 -8.82 0.27
CA GLN A 273 -21.30 -8.88 -1.17
C GLN A 273 -22.02 -7.62 -1.62
N ASP A 274 -23.05 -7.19 -0.88
CA ASP A 274 -23.82 -5.99 -1.20
C ASP A 274 -22.92 -4.73 -1.25
N LEU A 275 -21.92 -4.59 -0.37
CA LEU A 275 -20.97 -3.46 -0.40
C LEU A 275 -19.98 -3.53 -1.57
N CYS A 276 -19.49 -4.73 -1.93
CA CYS A 276 -18.66 -4.90 -3.12
C CYS A 276 -19.40 -4.45 -4.39
N ARG A 277 -20.71 -4.77 -4.48
CA ARG A 277 -21.61 -4.36 -5.55
C ARG A 277 -21.92 -2.86 -5.52
N ILE A 278 -22.40 -2.33 -4.39
CA ILE A 278 -22.74 -0.90 -4.20
C ILE A 278 -21.55 0.02 -4.52
N PHE A 279 -20.31 -0.40 -4.26
CA PHE A 279 -19.11 0.36 -4.60
C PHE A 279 -18.35 -0.11 -5.85
N ASN A 280 -18.89 -1.07 -6.61
CA ASN A 280 -18.32 -1.56 -7.88
C ASN A 280 -16.83 -2.01 -7.73
N ILE A 281 -16.55 -2.76 -6.66
CA ILE A 281 -15.19 -3.15 -6.25
C ILE A 281 -14.67 -4.31 -7.12
N LYS A 282 -14.08 -3.98 -8.27
CA LYS A 282 -13.53 -4.95 -9.24
C LYS A 282 -12.18 -5.57 -8.84
N GLY A 283 -11.63 -5.25 -7.67
CA GLY A 283 -10.34 -5.78 -7.21
C GLY A 283 -9.90 -5.25 -5.84
N ILE A 284 -8.97 -5.99 -5.22
CA ILE A 284 -8.46 -5.74 -3.86
C ILE A 284 -6.92 -5.57 -3.85
N PRO A 285 -6.33 -4.77 -2.94
CA PRO A 285 -6.99 -3.95 -1.93
C PRO A 285 -7.65 -2.70 -2.52
N ALA A 286 -8.86 -2.41 -2.05
CA ALA A 286 -9.56 -1.15 -2.26
C ALA A 286 -9.97 -0.54 -0.90
N LEU A 287 -10.12 0.78 -0.85
CA LEU A 287 -10.52 1.50 0.36
C LEU A 287 -11.43 2.65 -0.04
N VAL A 288 -12.71 2.54 0.31
CA VAL A 288 -13.71 3.60 0.12
C VAL A 288 -13.77 4.42 1.40
N LEU A 289 -13.82 5.74 1.26
CA LEU A 289 -13.86 6.69 2.36
C LEU A 289 -15.23 7.36 2.41
N ILE A 290 -15.84 7.33 3.58
CA ILE A 290 -17.17 7.88 3.89
C ILE A 290 -16.98 8.98 4.95
N GLY A 291 -17.66 10.11 4.78
CA GLY A 291 -17.55 11.25 5.67
C GLY A 291 -18.40 11.14 6.95
N PRO A 292 -18.20 12.07 7.90
CA PRO A 292 -19.02 12.19 9.11
C PRO A 292 -20.53 12.35 8.84
N ASP A 293 -20.90 12.86 7.66
CA ASP A 293 -22.27 13.01 7.17
C ASP A 293 -22.81 11.76 6.43
N GLY A 294 -22.10 10.63 6.53
CA GLY A 294 -22.48 9.36 5.93
C GLY A 294 -22.38 9.29 4.40
N LYS A 295 -21.85 10.32 3.73
CA LYS A 295 -21.68 10.32 2.25
C LYS A 295 -20.33 9.79 1.83
N THR A 296 -20.25 9.19 0.65
CA THR A 296 -18.98 8.78 0.05
C THR A 296 -18.13 10.02 -0.28
N ILE A 297 -16.96 10.17 0.36
CA ILE A 297 -15.95 11.18 0.03
C ILE A 297 -15.16 10.74 -1.20
N SER A 298 -14.69 9.49 -1.22
CA SER A 298 -13.95 8.95 -2.38
C SER A 298 -13.90 7.43 -2.37
N THR A 299 -14.00 6.81 -3.54
CA THR A 299 -13.70 5.37 -3.74
C THR A 299 -12.20 5.08 -3.89
N ASN A 300 -11.36 6.11 -4.03
CA ASN A 300 -9.93 6.00 -4.31
C ASN A 300 -9.04 6.21 -3.06
N GLY A 301 -9.59 6.04 -1.86
CA GLY A 301 -8.89 6.32 -0.59
C GLY A 301 -7.58 5.55 -0.40
N LYS A 302 -7.44 4.38 -1.05
CA LYS A 302 -6.20 3.61 -1.11
C LYS A 302 -5.05 4.40 -1.75
N GLU A 303 -5.30 5.12 -2.85
CA GLU A 303 -4.28 5.96 -3.47
C GLU A 303 -3.95 7.19 -2.61
N MET A 304 -4.98 7.85 -2.05
CA MET A 304 -4.79 8.99 -1.14
C MET A 304 -3.87 8.64 0.03
N ILE A 305 -4.09 7.49 0.68
CA ILE A 305 -3.25 7.02 1.79
C ILE A 305 -1.84 6.62 1.33
N SER A 306 -1.69 5.91 0.21
CA SER A 306 -0.36 5.53 -0.29
C SER A 306 0.49 6.73 -0.72
N LEU A 307 -0.12 7.79 -1.28
CA LEU A 307 0.60 9.02 -1.65
C LEU A 307 0.87 9.90 -0.43
N TYR A 308 -0.19 10.34 0.23
CA TYR A 308 -0.17 11.48 1.16
C TYR A 308 -0.21 11.07 2.65
N GLY A 309 -0.44 9.80 2.97
CA GLY A 309 -0.49 9.30 4.35
C GLY A 309 -1.62 9.93 5.18
N ALA A 310 -1.40 10.09 6.49
CA ALA A 310 -2.38 10.73 7.37
C ALA A 310 -2.63 12.21 7.04
N LYS A 311 -1.67 12.92 6.41
CA LYS A 311 -1.81 14.33 6.03
C LYS A 311 -3.00 14.60 5.12
N ALA A 312 -3.43 13.58 4.37
CA ALA A 312 -4.62 13.59 3.52
C ALA A 312 -5.92 13.85 4.30
N PHE A 313 -6.02 13.46 5.57
CA PHE A 313 -7.23 13.61 6.39
C PHE A 313 -7.70 15.09 6.40
N PRO A 314 -9.01 15.38 6.21
CA PRO A 314 -10.17 14.47 6.19
C PRO A 314 -10.46 13.74 4.86
N PHE A 315 -9.48 13.66 3.97
CA PHE A 315 -9.51 12.97 2.66
C PHE A 315 -10.43 13.60 1.60
N THR A 316 -10.89 14.84 1.82
CA THR A 316 -11.67 15.61 0.85
C THR A 316 -10.80 16.11 -0.31
N GLU A 317 -11.38 16.27 -1.50
CA GLU A 317 -10.66 16.76 -2.68
C GLU A 317 -10.02 18.14 -2.46
N SER A 318 -10.70 19.05 -1.73
CA SER A 318 -10.12 20.33 -1.29
C SER A 318 -8.83 20.13 -0.50
N ARG A 319 -8.81 19.16 0.42
CA ARG A 319 -7.62 18.88 1.24
C ARG A 319 -6.48 18.32 0.41
N ILE A 320 -6.77 17.49 -0.60
CA ILE A 320 -5.76 17.01 -1.54
C ILE A 320 -5.22 18.17 -2.38
N ALA A 321 -6.10 19.05 -2.89
CA ALA A 321 -5.69 20.24 -3.65
C ALA A 321 -4.87 21.25 -2.82
N GLU A 322 -5.16 21.41 -1.52
CA GLU A 322 -4.33 22.16 -0.57
C GLU A 322 -2.91 21.57 -0.46
N ILE A 323 -2.81 20.26 -0.30
CA ILE A 323 -1.53 19.54 -0.19
C ILE A 323 -0.74 19.67 -1.50
N GLU A 324 -1.38 19.43 -2.65
CA GLU A 324 -0.75 19.57 -3.97
C GLU A 324 -0.33 21.02 -4.26
N THR A 325 -1.12 22.02 -3.82
CA THR A 325 -0.74 23.44 -3.90
C THR A 325 0.43 23.78 -2.98
N ALA A 326 0.48 23.22 -1.77
CA ALA A 326 1.59 23.41 -0.84
C ALA A 326 2.88 22.75 -1.34
N LEU A 327 2.78 21.53 -1.88
CA LEU A 327 3.89 20.82 -2.53
C LEU A 327 4.37 21.58 -3.77
N LYS A 328 3.47 22.11 -4.60
CA LYS A 328 3.87 22.96 -5.74
C LYS A 328 4.65 24.19 -5.28
N LYS A 329 4.22 24.86 -4.21
CA LYS A 329 4.97 25.99 -3.61
C LYS A 329 6.32 25.58 -3.02
N GLU A 330 6.45 24.37 -2.46
CA GLU A 330 7.75 23.83 -2.03
C GLU A 330 8.68 23.61 -3.24
N GLY A 331 8.14 23.10 -4.36
CA GLY A 331 8.87 22.95 -5.63
C GLY A 331 9.27 24.28 -6.27
N ASP A 332 8.36 25.25 -6.36
CA ASP A 332 8.60 26.59 -6.91
C ASP A 332 9.62 27.40 -6.07
N ALA A 333 9.81 27.04 -4.78
CA ALA A 333 10.80 27.63 -3.88
C ALA A 333 12.18 26.94 -3.91
N LEU A 334 12.30 25.79 -4.56
CA LEU A 334 13.56 25.06 -4.73
C LEU A 334 14.26 25.49 -6.03
N PRO A 335 15.61 25.50 -6.08
CA PRO A 335 16.31 25.75 -7.34
C PRO A 335 15.98 24.64 -8.34
N ARG A 336 15.82 24.98 -9.62
CA ARG A 336 15.45 23.99 -10.66
C ARG A 336 16.57 22.99 -10.96
N GLU A 337 17.81 23.40 -10.80
CA GLU A 337 19.01 22.62 -11.13
C GLU A 337 20.06 22.81 -10.02
N VAL A 338 20.78 21.75 -9.67
CA VAL A 338 21.88 21.75 -8.69
C VAL A 338 23.02 20.82 -9.13
N LYS A 339 24.22 21.06 -8.61
CA LYS A 339 25.39 20.17 -8.75
C LYS A 339 25.76 19.64 -7.38
N ASP A 340 25.89 18.33 -7.26
CA ASP A 340 26.33 17.66 -6.03
C ASP A 340 27.84 17.43 -6.11
N VAL A 341 28.59 17.71 -5.04
CA VAL A 341 30.03 17.46 -4.96
C VAL A 341 30.35 15.96 -5.13
N LYS A 342 29.37 15.08 -4.93
CA LYS A 342 29.48 13.62 -5.11
C LYS A 342 28.86 13.13 -6.43
N HIS A 343 28.41 14.01 -7.32
CA HIS A 343 27.83 13.61 -8.60
C HIS A 343 28.16 14.57 -9.75
N GLU A 344 28.83 14.07 -10.79
CA GLU A 344 29.41 14.88 -11.86
C GLU A 344 28.37 15.56 -12.79
N HIS A 345 27.17 14.98 -12.91
CA HIS A 345 26.10 15.55 -13.73
C HIS A 345 25.23 16.57 -12.97
N GLU A 346 24.63 17.49 -13.73
CA GLU A 346 23.57 18.38 -13.26
C GLU A 346 22.33 17.58 -12.81
N LEU A 347 21.84 17.84 -11.61
CA LEU A 347 20.60 17.25 -11.07
C LEU A 347 19.46 18.25 -11.24
N LYS A 348 18.33 17.80 -11.78
CA LYS A 348 17.13 18.63 -11.98
C LYS A 348 16.07 18.33 -10.93
N LEU A 349 15.24 19.30 -10.61
CA LEU A 349 14.13 19.13 -9.68
C LEU A 349 12.95 18.40 -10.36
N ASP A 350 12.63 17.18 -9.91
CA ASP A 350 11.49 16.39 -10.39
C ASP A 350 10.53 15.97 -9.26
N MET A 351 9.26 15.76 -9.61
CA MET A 351 8.15 15.50 -8.69
C MET A 351 7.98 14.00 -8.38
N ALA A 352 8.98 13.41 -7.74
CA ALA A 352 9.04 11.99 -7.43
C ALA A 352 8.06 11.57 -6.30
N LYS A 353 6.90 11.01 -6.65
CA LYS A 353 5.86 10.53 -5.70
C LYS A 353 6.43 9.64 -4.57
N ALA A 354 7.40 8.77 -4.86
CA ALA A 354 8.27 8.14 -3.87
C ALA A 354 9.62 7.76 -4.49
N TYR A 355 10.72 7.90 -3.75
CA TYR A 355 12.08 7.56 -4.19
C TYR A 355 12.97 7.10 -3.01
N VAL A 356 14.22 6.72 -3.29
CA VAL A 356 15.25 6.46 -2.27
C VAL A 356 16.45 7.37 -2.55
N CYS A 357 16.77 8.26 -1.62
CA CYS A 357 17.85 9.22 -1.78
C CYS A 357 19.21 8.52 -1.81
N ASP A 358 20.00 8.71 -2.86
CA ASP A 358 21.27 8.03 -3.05
C ASP A 358 22.35 8.46 -2.05
N CYS A 359 22.27 9.66 -1.48
CA CYS A 359 23.23 10.16 -0.50
C CYS A 359 23.02 9.56 0.90
N CYS A 360 21.78 9.43 1.38
CA CYS A 360 21.48 8.95 2.74
C CYS A 360 20.79 7.56 2.81
N LYS A 361 20.39 6.99 1.67
CA LYS A 361 19.62 5.74 1.50
C LYS A 361 18.27 5.69 2.22
N MET A 362 17.74 6.84 2.67
CA MET A 362 16.38 6.98 3.22
C MET A 362 15.36 7.16 2.10
N ARG A 363 14.09 6.84 2.40
CA ARG A 363 12.96 7.06 1.47
C ARG A 363 12.57 8.53 1.42
N GLY A 364 12.43 9.08 0.23
CA GLY A 364 11.85 10.40 -0.03
C GLY A 364 10.48 10.31 -0.69
N ARG A 365 9.75 11.43 -0.70
CA ARG A 365 8.47 11.61 -1.42
C ARG A 365 8.37 13.04 -1.96
N PHE A 366 7.44 13.23 -2.89
CA PHE A 366 7.03 14.47 -3.53
C PHE A 366 8.08 15.16 -4.42
N TRP A 367 9.28 15.47 -3.92
CA TRP A 367 10.32 16.19 -4.69
C TRP A 367 11.69 15.54 -4.52
N ALA A 368 12.43 15.41 -5.62
CA ALA A 368 13.80 14.93 -5.69
C ALA A 368 14.66 15.81 -6.62
N PHE A 369 15.97 15.85 -6.39
CA PHE A 369 16.95 16.27 -7.38
C PHE A 369 17.45 15.03 -8.13
N SER A 370 16.96 14.82 -9.34
CA SER A 370 17.20 13.65 -10.17
C SER A 370 18.18 13.95 -11.32
N CYS A 371 19.14 13.06 -11.56
CA CYS A 371 19.99 13.12 -12.76
C CYS A 371 19.31 12.45 -13.96
N ASP A 372 19.06 13.18 -15.05
CA ASP A 372 18.54 12.59 -16.30
C ASP A 372 19.48 11.52 -16.90
N VAL A 373 20.79 11.66 -16.70
CA VAL A 373 21.83 10.82 -17.34
C VAL A 373 22.04 9.48 -16.63
N CYS A 374 21.85 9.43 -15.31
CA CYS A 374 22.11 8.23 -14.51
C CYS A 374 21.07 7.92 -13.41
N ASN A 375 19.96 8.66 -13.35
CA ASN A 375 18.87 8.48 -12.39
C ASN A 375 19.35 8.49 -10.91
N TYR A 376 20.32 9.34 -10.57
CA TYR A 376 20.76 9.63 -9.19
C TYR A 376 19.79 10.60 -8.53
N ASP A 377 19.17 10.18 -7.43
CA ASP A 377 18.09 10.94 -6.76
C ASP A 377 18.56 11.47 -5.39
N LEU A 378 18.42 12.77 -5.16
CA LEU A 378 18.90 13.46 -3.96
C LEU A 378 17.74 14.22 -3.27
N HIS A 379 17.72 14.28 -1.94
CA HIS A 379 16.72 15.06 -1.21
C HIS A 379 16.89 16.57 -1.45
N PRO A 380 15.83 17.34 -1.78
CA PRO A 380 15.97 18.76 -2.08
C PRO A 380 16.47 19.65 -0.93
N LYS A 381 16.41 19.17 0.32
CA LYS A 381 16.89 19.88 1.51
C LYS A 381 18.42 19.75 1.72
N LEU A 382 19.15 19.13 0.78
CA LEU A 382 20.61 19.00 0.82
C LEU A 382 21.30 20.13 0.04
N LYS A 383 21.38 21.32 0.65
CA LYS A 383 22.26 22.40 0.17
C LYS A 383 23.31 22.88 1.18
N GLU A 384 23.29 22.35 2.40
CA GLU A 384 24.33 22.55 3.43
C GLU A 384 24.63 21.22 4.14
N GLU A 385 25.90 20.95 4.45
CA GLU A 385 26.38 19.61 4.89
C GLU A 385 25.89 19.14 6.28
N ARG A 386 25.02 19.91 6.95
CA ARG A 386 24.58 19.64 8.34
C ARG A 386 23.26 18.85 8.44
N PHE A 387 22.36 18.96 7.46
CA PHE A 387 21.00 18.40 7.58
C PHE A 387 20.94 16.86 7.65
N CYS A 388 21.98 16.15 7.22
CA CYS A 388 22.06 14.69 7.33
C CYS A 388 22.27 14.20 8.80
N TRP A 389 22.61 15.12 9.71
CA TRP A 389 22.61 14.89 11.16
C TRP A 389 21.31 15.36 11.83
N GLU A 390 20.76 16.52 11.46
CA GLU A 390 19.53 17.04 12.08
C GLU A 390 18.31 16.15 11.80
N ILE A 391 18.17 15.53 10.62
CA ILE A 391 17.07 14.56 10.40
C ILE A 391 17.21 13.34 11.34
N LYS A 392 18.44 12.92 11.68
CA LYS A 392 18.72 11.87 12.68
C LYS A 392 18.56 12.34 14.13
N GLU A 393 18.28 13.61 14.38
CA GLU A 393 18.13 14.19 15.71
C GLU A 393 16.70 14.69 15.96
N VAL A 394 16.01 15.26 14.96
CA VAL A 394 14.59 15.66 15.06
C VAL A 394 13.70 14.43 15.31
N GLU A 395 13.80 13.37 14.51
CA GLU A 395 13.08 12.10 14.78
C GLU A 395 13.49 11.49 16.14
N ARG A 396 14.73 11.73 16.59
CA ARG A 396 15.24 11.26 17.89
C ARG A 396 14.69 12.07 19.08
N VAL A 397 14.38 13.35 18.87
CA VAL A 397 13.82 14.26 19.87
C VAL A 397 12.30 14.15 19.95
N GLU A 398 11.60 13.98 18.83
CA GLU A 398 10.15 13.69 18.83
C GLU A 398 9.86 12.34 19.51
N MET A 399 10.68 11.31 19.25
CA MET A 399 10.65 10.03 20.00
C MET A 399 10.99 10.18 21.50
N TRP A 400 11.61 11.29 21.93
CA TRP A 400 11.96 11.52 23.34
C TRP A 400 10.88 12.34 24.08
N MET A 401 10.27 13.33 23.42
CA MET A 401 9.26 14.19 24.05
C MET A 401 7.91 13.50 24.24
N HIS A 402 7.51 12.57 23.36
CA HIS A 402 6.25 11.83 23.48
C HIS A 402 6.21 10.75 24.60
N ARG A 403 7.18 10.75 25.54
CA ARG A 403 7.27 9.73 26.60
C ARG A 403 7.08 10.25 28.03
N ASN A 404 6.82 11.56 28.22
CA ASN A 404 6.70 12.18 29.54
C ASN A 404 5.36 12.93 29.78
N ASN A 405 4.21 12.30 29.51
CA ASN A 405 2.99 12.66 30.25
C ASN A 405 1.93 11.53 30.33
N SER A 406 2.09 10.60 31.25
CA SER A 406 1.00 9.82 31.87
C SER A 406 1.53 9.07 33.10
N GLY A 407 1.12 9.51 34.29
CA GLY A 407 1.71 9.07 35.55
C GLY A 407 1.13 7.78 36.12
N GLU A 408 1.54 6.61 35.60
CA GLU A 408 1.45 5.35 36.36
C GLU A 408 2.84 4.74 36.58
N LYS A 409 3.18 4.44 37.84
CA LYS A 409 4.42 3.74 38.19
C LYS A 409 4.34 2.27 37.77
N LYS A 410 5.02 1.90 36.67
CA LYS A 410 5.39 0.51 36.36
C LYS A 410 6.91 0.44 36.19
N GLU A 411 7.52 -0.55 36.84
CA GLU A 411 8.96 -0.60 37.08
C GLU A 411 9.76 -0.80 35.78
N ALA A 412 10.95 -0.20 35.72
CA ALA A 412 11.86 -0.40 34.61
C ALA A 412 12.44 -1.82 34.65
N LYS A 413 11.88 -2.73 33.84
CA LYS A 413 12.42 -4.08 33.69
C LYS A 413 13.88 -4.03 33.20
N SER A 414 14.78 -4.61 33.98
CA SER A 414 16.16 -4.87 33.59
C SER A 414 16.23 -5.82 32.40
N CYS A 415 17.23 -5.65 31.53
CA CYS A 415 17.47 -6.57 30.42
C CYS A 415 18.12 -7.86 30.95
N GLY A 416 17.28 -8.87 31.23
CA GLY A 416 17.69 -10.14 31.81
C GLY A 416 18.41 -11.07 30.83
N LEU A 417 19.36 -11.87 31.35
CA LEU A 417 20.08 -12.85 30.55
C LEU A 417 19.15 -13.98 30.11
N THR A 418 19.04 -14.19 28.80
CA THR A 418 18.09 -15.14 28.17
C THR A 418 18.83 -16.29 27.50
N ALA A 419 18.31 -17.52 27.67
CA ALA A 419 18.89 -18.74 27.10
C ALA A 419 17.85 -19.65 26.43
N VAL A 420 18.28 -20.46 25.47
CA VAL A 420 17.48 -21.50 24.81
C VAL A 420 18.20 -22.84 24.91
N ALA A 421 17.51 -23.86 25.39
CA ALA A 421 17.97 -25.24 25.33
C ALA A 421 17.77 -25.80 23.90
N ILE A 422 18.84 -26.30 23.28
CA ILE A 422 18.83 -26.79 21.90
C ILE A 422 19.30 -28.24 21.76
N ASP A 423 18.63 -28.96 20.87
CA ASP A 423 18.99 -30.28 20.37
C ASP A 423 18.62 -30.38 18.88
N ARG A 424 18.92 -31.51 18.22
CA ARG A 424 18.67 -31.81 16.80
C ARG A 424 17.17 -31.96 16.44
N ASP A 425 16.27 -31.53 17.32
CA ASP A 425 14.84 -31.79 17.27
C ASP A 425 13.99 -30.59 16.77
N LYS A 426 12.73 -30.84 16.41
CA LYS A 426 11.81 -29.78 15.95
C LYS A 426 11.25 -28.92 17.09
N GLY A 427 11.25 -29.39 18.33
CA GLY A 427 10.90 -28.62 19.53
C GLY A 427 11.84 -27.44 19.73
N SER A 428 13.15 -27.69 19.71
CA SER A 428 14.21 -26.67 19.84
C SER A 428 14.14 -25.62 18.73
N GLN A 429 13.86 -26.03 17.48
CA GLN A 429 13.64 -25.10 16.36
C GLN A 429 12.41 -24.19 16.57
N ASN A 430 11.33 -24.71 17.16
CA ASN A 430 10.18 -23.89 17.55
C ASN A 430 10.52 -22.96 18.73
N ALA A 431 11.29 -23.45 19.70
CA ALA A 431 11.70 -22.70 20.89
C ALA A 431 12.55 -21.47 20.53
N ILE A 432 13.60 -21.62 19.70
CA ILE A 432 14.43 -20.47 19.30
C ILE A 432 13.65 -19.45 18.49
N LYS A 433 12.81 -19.91 17.53
CA LYS A 433 12.01 -18.99 16.71
C LYS A 433 11.07 -18.18 17.60
N TRP A 434 10.37 -18.85 18.51
CA TRP A 434 9.47 -18.18 19.44
C TRP A 434 10.23 -17.18 20.35
N ALA A 435 11.39 -17.55 20.90
CA ALA A 435 12.22 -16.65 21.71
C ALA A 435 12.66 -15.38 20.94
N ILE A 436 13.08 -15.55 19.69
CA ILE A 436 13.50 -14.45 18.80
C ILE A 436 12.32 -13.54 18.40
N ASP A 437 11.12 -14.10 18.19
CA ASP A 437 9.95 -13.34 17.78
C ASP A 437 9.15 -12.73 18.98
N ASN A 438 9.42 -13.14 20.24
CA ASN A 438 8.59 -12.75 21.41
C ASN A 438 9.37 -12.20 22.63
N ILE A 439 10.67 -12.48 22.79
CA ILE A 439 11.45 -12.09 24.00
C ILE A 439 12.64 -11.18 23.64
N LEU A 440 13.34 -11.47 22.55
CA LEU A 440 14.63 -10.85 22.26
C LEU A 440 14.52 -9.54 21.47
N THR A 441 15.45 -8.62 21.74
CA THR A 441 15.59 -7.33 21.05
C THR A 441 16.90 -7.27 20.26
N LYS A 442 16.99 -6.36 19.27
CA LYS A 442 18.20 -6.17 18.46
C LYS A 442 19.41 -5.82 19.35
N GLY A 443 20.56 -6.41 19.06
CA GLY A 443 21.80 -6.26 19.83
C GLY A 443 21.87 -7.06 21.14
N GLN A 444 20.79 -7.74 21.56
CA GLN A 444 20.78 -8.54 22.79
C GLN A 444 21.57 -9.85 22.63
N THR A 445 22.23 -10.29 23.71
CA THR A 445 22.93 -11.58 23.75
C THR A 445 22.00 -12.71 24.19
N LEU A 446 21.89 -13.75 23.35
CA LEU A 446 21.21 -15.01 23.61
C LEU A 446 22.23 -16.12 23.89
N VAL A 447 22.00 -16.92 24.93
CA VAL A 447 22.81 -18.12 25.21
C VAL A 447 22.14 -19.35 24.61
N LEU A 448 22.84 -20.08 23.74
CA LEU A 448 22.38 -21.35 23.19
C LEU A 448 23.04 -22.49 23.98
N ILE A 449 22.25 -23.37 24.61
CA ILE A 449 22.76 -24.43 25.50
C ILE A 449 22.43 -25.80 24.92
N HIS A 450 23.44 -26.60 24.64
CA HIS A 450 23.30 -28.02 24.30
C HIS A 450 23.88 -28.89 25.42
N VAL A 451 23.30 -30.08 25.65
CA VAL A 451 23.80 -31.05 26.64
C VAL A 451 24.16 -32.37 25.96
N LYS A 452 25.45 -32.70 25.97
CA LYS A 452 25.98 -33.97 25.45
C LYS A 452 25.89 -35.03 26.54
N ILE A 453 25.06 -36.05 26.33
CA ILE A 453 24.84 -37.13 27.32
C ILE A 453 26.08 -38.02 27.39
N ARG A 454 26.68 -38.17 28.58
CA ARG A 454 27.79 -39.11 28.82
C ARG A 454 27.29 -40.54 29.07
N SER A 455 27.89 -41.52 28.40
CA SER A 455 27.78 -42.93 28.79
C SER A 455 28.60 -43.21 30.05
N ALA A 456 28.11 -44.11 30.90
CA ALA A 456 28.66 -44.34 32.23
C ALA A 456 29.92 -45.24 32.24
N SER A 457 31.06 -44.71 31.79
CA SER A 457 32.36 -45.38 31.89
C SER A 457 33.55 -44.41 32.05
N LEU A 458 34.24 -44.54 33.19
CA LEU A 458 35.57 -44.00 33.54
C LEU A 458 35.70 -42.47 33.83
N SER A 459 36.41 -42.20 34.94
CA SER A 459 36.94 -40.93 35.50
C SER A 459 36.00 -39.73 35.78
N PRO A 460 35.94 -39.23 37.04
CA PRO A 460 35.22 -38.01 37.39
C PRO A 460 36.10 -36.75 37.36
N SER A 461 36.04 -35.99 36.27
CA SER A 461 36.62 -34.64 36.17
C SER A 461 35.52 -33.57 36.28
N PRO A 462 35.48 -32.73 37.34
CA PRO A 462 34.42 -31.74 37.54
C PRO A 462 34.65 -30.47 36.70
N SER A 463 34.34 -30.54 35.42
CA SER A 463 34.39 -29.40 34.48
C SER A 463 33.10 -29.31 33.66
N LEU A 464 32.18 -28.43 34.07
CA LEU A 464 30.85 -28.28 33.46
C LEU A 464 30.83 -27.68 32.05
N ILE A 465 31.99 -27.22 31.54
CA ILE A 465 32.16 -26.65 30.20
C ILE A 465 33.26 -27.45 29.50
N SER A 466 32.95 -28.04 28.34
CA SER A 466 33.90 -28.80 27.53
C SER A 466 34.81 -27.85 26.74
N PRO A 467 36.15 -27.80 26.97
CA PRO A 467 37.01 -26.75 26.42
C PRO A 467 37.18 -26.75 24.89
N ASN A 468 36.90 -27.88 24.23
CA ASN A 468 36.94 -28.01 22.77
C ASN A 468 35.79 -28.91 22.30
N PRO A 469 34.67 -28.35 21.79
CA PRO A 469 33.55 -29.15 21.30
C PRO A 469 33.89 -29.80 19.94
N ASP A 470 33.55 -31.09 19.83
CA ASP A 470 33.70 -31.92 18.62
C ASP A 470 33.06 -31.27 17.38
N PRO A 471 33.56 -31.53 16.15
CA PRO A 471 32.97 -31.01 14.92
C PRO A 471 31.46 -31.29 14.81
N GLN A 472 31.03 -32.51 15.12
CA GLN A 472 29.63 -32.95 15.10
C GLN A 472 28.73 -32.22 16.12
N THR A 473 29.32 -31.61 17.16
CA THR A 473 28.59 -30.77 18.12
C THR A 473 28.48 -29.33 17.63
N ARG A 474 29.52 -28.80 16.96
CA ARG A 474 29.48 -27.45 16.35
C ARG A 474 28.40 -27.34 15.27
N GLU A 475 28.19 -28.41 14.48
CA GLU A 475 27.10 -28.50 13.50
C GLU A 475 25.71 -28.27 14.09
N ILE A 476 25.47 -28.68 15.34
CA ILE A 476 24.16 -28.56 16.00
C ILE A 476 23.77 -27.09 16.15
N PHE A 477 24.73 -26.18 16.37
CA PHE A 477 24.45 -24.75 16.55
C PHE A 477 24.25 -23.98 15.23
N LEU A 478 24.75 -24.49 14.08
CA LEU A 478 24.72 -23.76 12.81
C LEU A 478 23.30 -23.33 12.37
N PRO A 479 22.27 -24.20 12.40
CA PRO A 479 20.91 -23.78 12.04
C PRO A 479 20.35 -22.69 12.96
N PHE A 480 20.70 -22.74 14.25
CA PHE A 480 20.22 -21.81 15.29
C PHE A 480 20.88 -20.44 15.15
N ARG A 481 22.20 -20.39 14.90
CA ARG A 481 22.93 -19.16 14.57
C ARG A 481 22.32 -18.43 13.38
N CYS A 482 21.88 -19.15 12.33
CA CYS A 482 21.21 -18.55 11.18
C CYS A 482 19.88 -17.85 11.51
N PHE A 483 19.17 -18.24 12.59
CA PHE A 483 18.02 -17.48 13.07
C PHE A 483 18.46 -16.20 13.81
N CYS A 484 19.53 -16.27 14.61
CA CYS A 484 20.08 -15.11 15.33
C CYS A 484 20.53 -13.99 14.37
N THR A 485 21.37 -14.32 13.38
CA THR A 485 22.00 -13.34 12.48
C THR A 485 20.96 -12.58 11.63
N ARG A 486 19.86 -13.22 11.24
CA ARG A 486 18.75 -12.59 10.48
C ARG A 486 18.01 -11.49 11.23
N LYS A 487 18.23 -11.34 12.54
CA LYS A 487 17.53 -10.39 13.43
C LYS A 487 18.49 -9.49 14.22
N ASP A 488 19.79 -9.51 13.90
CA ASP A 488 20.84 -8.79 14.63
C ASP A 488 20.88 -9.14 16.14
N ILE A 489 20.87 -10.45 16.43
CA ILE A 489 20.97 -11.01 17.79
C ILE A 489 22.33 -11.70 17.94
N GLN A 490 23.04 -11.40 19.03
CA GLN A 490 24.33 -12.04 19.32
C GLN A 490 24.08 -13.39 20.00
N CYS A 491 24.63 -14.49 19.47
CA CYS A 491 24.42 -15.83 20.04
C CYS A 491 25.73 -16.42 20.57
N LYS A 492 25.72 -16.83 21.86
CA LYS A 492 26.84 -17.48 22.56
C LYS A 492 26.52 -18.95 22.79
N ASP A 493 27.29 -19.82 22.14
CA ASP A 493 27.12 -21.28 22.22
C ASP A 493 27.75 -21.85 23.50
N VAL A 494 27.06 -22.81 24.12
CA VAL A 494 27.47 -23.50 25.35
C VAL A 494 27.19 -24.99 25.22
N VAL A 495 28.20 -25.82 25.50
CA VAL A 495 28.07 -27.29 25.56
C VAL A 495 28.35 -27.77 26.97
N LEU A 496 27.36 -28.41 27.57
CA LEU A 496 27.42 -29.06 28.87
C LEU A 496 27.56 -30.57 28.69
N GLU A 497 28.13 -31.28 29.67
CA GLU A 497 28.24 -32.74 29.68
C GLU A 497 27.77 -33.32 31.02
N ASP A 498 26.69 -34.11 31.02
CA ASP A 498 26.10 -34.76 32.20
C ASP A 498 25.43 -36.09 31.77
N THR A 499 24.93 -36.87 32.72
CA THR A 499 24.04 -38.03 32.49
C THR A 499 22.55 -37.64 32.45
N ASP A 500 22.15 -36.52 33.07
CA ASP A 500 20.78 -36.00 33.04
C ASP A 500 20.73 -34.57 32.44
N VAL A 501 20.01 -34.44 31.32
CA VAL A 501 19.84 -33.18 30.58
C VAL A 501 19.09 -32.12 31.39
N ALA A 502 18.07 -32.50 32.16
CA ALA A 502 17.32 -31.56 32.98
C ALA A 502 18.19 -31.06 34.14
N LYS A 503 18.93 -31.96 34.82
CA LYS A 503 19.89 -31.58 35.85
C LYS A 503 20.92 -30.57 35.34
N ALA A 504 21.57 -30.86 34.20
CA ALA A 504 22.60 -30.00 33.61
C ALA A 504 22.08 -28.59 33.31
N LEU A 505 20.88 -28.48 32.73
CA LEU A 505 20.24 -27.19 32.44
C LEU A 505 19.92 -26.41 33.72
N ILE A 506 19.36 -27.08 34.74
CA ILE A 506 19.05 -26.46 36.04
C ILE A 506 20.32 -25.96 36.73
N GLU A 507 21.38 -26.79 36.77
CA GLU A 507 22.64 -26.47 37.44
C GLU A 507 23.35 -25.29 36.75
N TYR A 508 23.41 -25.29 35.41
CA TYR A 508 24.01 -24.18 34.65
C TYR A 508 23.23 -22.86 34.79
N VAL A 509 21.90 -22.90 34.74
CA VAL A 509 21.03 -21.72 34.97
C VAL A 509 21.22 -21.16 36.39
N SER A 510 21.37 -22.04 37.38
CA SER A 510 21.67 -21.66 38.77
C SER A 510 23.01 -20.94 38.89
N GLN A 511 24.07 -21.48 38.26
CA GLN A 511 25.42 -20.93 38.35
C GLN A 511 25.60 -19.62 37.56
N THR A 512 24.94 -19.48 36.41
CA THR A 512 25.08 -18.30 35.52
C THR A 512 24.06 -17.20 35.75
N ALA A 513 23.07 -17.42 36.63
CA ALA A 513 21.98 -16.49 36.92
C ALA A 513 21.16 -16.09 35.67
N ILE A 514 20.80 -17.08 34.84
CA ILE A 514 19.91 -16.90 33.68
C ILE A 514 18.49 -16.57 34.18
N GLU A 515 17.98 -15.42 33.77
CA GLU A 515 16.67 -14.89 34.18
C GLU A 515 15.51 -15.46 33.34
N THR A 516 15.80 -15.94 32.12
CA THR A 516 14.81 -16.58 31.24
C THR A 516 15.40 -17.76 30.47
N LEU A 517 14.74 -18.91 30.56
CA LEU A 517 15.07 -20.13 29.83
C LEU A 517 13.90 -20.55 28.92
N VAL A 518 14.19 -20.88 27.66
CA VAL A 518 13.20 -21.41 26.70
C VAL A 518 13.57 -22.84 26.29
N VAL A 519 12.61 -23.75 26.30
CA VAL A 519 12.78 -25.19 26.05
C VAL A 519 11.72 -25.69 25.05
N GLY A 520 12.08 -26.61 24.15
CA GLY A 520 11.13 -27.27 23.25
C GLY A 520 10.29 -28.34 23.95
N ALA A 521 9.00 -28.44 23.62
CA ALA A 521 8.13 -29.52 24.11
C ALA A 521 8.43 -30.86 23.41
N SER A 522 8.57 -31.94 24.18
CA SER A 522 8.89 -33.28 23.66
C SER A 522 7.72 -33.91 22.88
N ASN A 523 7.97 -34.31 21.63
CA ASN A 523 6.97 -34.93 20.75
C ASN A 523 6.76 -36.44 21.06
N ASN A 524 6.03 -36.76 22.13
CA ASN A 524 5.54 -38.13 22.33
C ASN A 524 4.36 -38.44 21.40
N LYS A 525 4.60 -39.28 20.39
CA LYS A 525 3.56 -39.96 19.61
C LYS A 525 3.62 -41.47 19.86
N GLY A 526 2.48 -42.07 20.21
CA GLY A 526 2.30 -43.52 20.26
C GLY A 526 2.05 -44.08 21.66
N PHE A 527 1.03 -44.93 21.76
CA PHE A 527 0.93 -45.91 22.85
C PHE A 527 2.07 -46.95 22.72
N LEU A 528 2.32 -47.71 23.79
CA LEU A 528 3.29 -48.82 23.86
C LEU A 528 4.79 -48.45 23.88
N ARG A 529 5.26 -47.91 25.01
CA ARG A 529 6.56 -48.33 25.59
C ARG A 529 6.61 -48.13 27.10
N ARG A 530 6.52 -49.23 27.86
CA ARG A 530 6.99 -49.27 29.25
C ARG A 530 8.52 -49.33 29.23
N PHE A 531 9.19 -48.19 29.42
CA PHE A 531 10.45 -48.01 30.17
C PHE A 531 10.81 -46.51 30.13
N LYS A 532 11.39 -45.99 31.22
CA LYS A 532 11.52 -44.55 31.52
C LYS A 532 12.06 -43.71 30.35
N THR A 533 11.20 -42.88 29.74
CA THR A 533 11.62 -41.67 29.02
C THR A 533 11.52 -40.48 29.98
N THR A 534 12.61 -39.73 30.15
CA THR A 534 12.66 -38.58 31.06
C THR A 534 11.96 -37.37 30.45
N ASP A 535 10.94 -36.83 31.12
CA ASP A 535 10.28 -35.56 30.74
C ASP A 535 11.20 -34.38 31.06
N VAL A 536 12.12 -34.06 30.13
CA VAL A 536 13.08 -32.95 30.30
C VAL A 536 12.36 -31.60 30.48
N PRO A 537 11.38 -31.19 29.65
CA PRO A 537 10.69 -29.91 29.84
C PRO A 537 9.93 -29.83 31.18
N GLY A 538 9.26 -30.91 31.61
CA GLY A 538 8.57 -30.96 32.89
C GLY A 538 9.52 -30.95 34.09
N ASN A 539 10.65 -31.65 34.02
CA ASN A 539 11.67 -31.66 35.07
C ASN A 539 12.39 -30.31 35.18
N VAL A 540 12.78 -29.69 34.06
CA VAL A 540 13.36 -28.33 34.04
C VAL A 540 12.35 -27.32 34.61
N SER A 541 11.07 -27.40 34.22
CA SER A 541 10.03 -26.51 34.74
C SER A 541 9.80 -26.65 36.25
N LYS A 542 10.05 -27.82 36.84
CA LYS A 542 9.92 -28.05 38.29
C LYS A 542 11.18 -27.68 39.07
N GLY A 543 12.36 -27.97 38.53
CA GLY A 543 13.64 -27.83 39.24
C GLY A 543 14.42 -26.55 38.97
N ALA A 544 14.05 -25.74 37.96
CA ALA A 544 14.72 -24.47 37.69
C ALA A 544 14.65 -23.51 38.91
N PRO A 545 15.66 -22.64 39.10
CA PRO A 545 15.65 -21.66 40.19
C PRO A 545 14.40 -20.81 40.27
N ASP A 546 14.07 -20.36 41.47
CA ASP A 546 12.94 -19.48 41.77
C ASP A 546 13.06 -18.09 41.11
N PHE A 547 14.27 -17.68 40.71
CA PHE A 547 14.51 -16.48 39.92
C PHE A 547 14.44 -16.66 38.38
N CYS A 548 14.29 -17.90 37.88
CA CYS A 548 14.31 -18.17 36.45
C CYS A 548 12.90 -18.38 35.89
N THR A 549 12.53 -17.59 34.88
CA THR A 549 11.29 -17.79 34.13
C THR A 549 11.51 -18.86 33.05
N VAL A 550 10.71 -19.94 33.07
CA VAL A 550 10.83 -21.06 32.13
C VAL A 550 9.65 -21.07 31.16
N TYR A 551 9.93 -21.08 29.86
CA TYR A 551 8.94 -21.20 28.79
C TYR A 551 9.10 -22.54 28.06
N VAL A 552 8.04 -23.34 27.98
CA VAL A 552 8.02 -24.58 27.19
C VAL A 552 7.21 -24.36 25.92
N ILE A 553 7.82 -24.53 24.75
CA ILE A 553 7.25 -24.14 23.45
C ILE A 553 6.87 -25.37 22.62
N SER A 554 5.62 -25.40 22.13
CA SER A 554 5.10 -26.46 21.25
C SER A 554 4.48 -25.83 20.00
N LYS A 555 4.91 -26.29 18.81
CA LYS A 555 4.41 -25.82 17.49
C LYS A 555 4.40 -24.28 17.33
N GLY A 556 5.35 -23.59 17.95
CA GLY A 556 5.47 -22.12 17.89
C GLY A 556 4.56 -21.34 18.84
N LYS A 557 3.86 -22.00 19.77
CA LYS A 557 3.08 -21.38 20.86
C LYS A 557 3.61 -21.83 22.23
N ILE A 558 3.34 -21.04 23.26
CA ILE A 558 3.61 -21.43 24.66
C ILE A 558 2.72 -22.63 25.00
N SER A 559 3.33 -23.72 25.45
CA SER A 559 2.65 -24.94 25.92
C SER A 559 2.52 -24.96 27.44
N SER A 560 3.50 -24.40 28.15
CA SER A 560 3.44 -24.07 29.57
C SER A 560 4.46 -22.99 29.92
N MET A 561 4.26 -22.31 31.04
CA MET A 561 5.14 -21.26 31.55
C MET A 561 5.23 -21.35 33.07
N ARG A 562 6.43 -21.14 33.61
CA ARG A 562 6.66 -20.86 35.03
C ARG A 562 7.32 -19.50 35.16
N SER A 563 6.61 -18.54 35.74
CA SER A 563 7.17 -17.24 36.11
C SER A 563 8.21 -17.38 37.22
N ALA A 564 9.25 -16.54 37.19
CA ALA A 564 10.09 -16.30 38.36
C ALA A 564 9.27 -15.70 39.51
N SER A 565 9.58 -16.08 40.75
CA SER A 565 8.96 -15.57 41.98
C SER A 565 9.83 -14.57 42.75
N ARG A 566 11.07 -14.34 42.32
CA ARG A 566 11.97 -13.27 42.82
C ARG A 566 12.97 -12.82 41.74
N PRO A 567 13.62 -11.65 41.86
CA PRO A 567 14.71 -11.26 40.96
C PRO A 567 15.97 -12.13 41.13
N ALA A 568 16.80 -12.18 40.09
CA ALA A 568 18.03 -12.98 40.08
C ALA A 568 19.15 -12.39 40.96
N PRO A 569 20.06 -13.24 41.50
CA PRO A 569 21.20 -12.77 42.28
C PRO A 569 22.11 -11.79 41.52
N ALA A 570 22.45 -10.69 42.18
CA ALA A 570 23.32 -9.65 41.61
C ALA A 570 24.78 -10.09 41.43
N VAL A 571 25.21 -11.16 42.13
CA VAL A 571 26.56 -11.73 42.03
C VAL A 571 26.46 -13.20 41.65
N SER A 572 26.99 -13.55 40.48
CA SER A 572 27.24 -14.93 40.04
C SER A 572 28.70 -15.02 39.58
N PRO A 573 29.44 -16.12 39.88
CA PRO A 573 30.85 -16.25 39.49
C PRO A 573 31.10 -16.20 37.98
N LEU A 574 30.10 -16.57 37.17
CA LEU A 574 30.25 -16.70 35.71
C LEU A 574 29.56 -15.58 34.92
N ARG A 575 28.67 -14.78 35.54
CA ARG A 575 27.94 -13.68 34.87
C ARG A 575 28.88 -12.67 34.20
N ASN A 576 30.02 -12.39 34.83
CA ASN A 576 31.06 -11.49 34.28
C ASN A 576 31.82 -12.07 33.07
N GLN A 577 31.80 -13.39 32.84
CA GLN A 577 32.39 -14.01 31.63
C GLN A 577 31.42 -14.02 30.44
N ILE A 578 30.18 -13.56 30.63
CA ILE A 578 29.16 -13.46 29.58
C ILE A 578 28.99 -12.00 29.14
N ILE A 579 29.37 -11.01 29.96
CA ILE A 579 29.11 -9.58 29.73
C ILE A 579 30.42 -8.76 29.73
N ILE A 580 31.19 -8.78 28.64
CA ILE A 580 32.28 -7.82 28.39
C ILE A 580 32.28 -7.32 26.93
N ARG A 581 32.08 -5.99 26.81
CA ARG A 581 32.54 -4.96 25.84
C ARG A 581 33.01 -5.28 24.39
N PRO A 582 32.89 -4.28 23.48
CA PRO A 582 33.36 -4.38 22.08
C PRO A 582 34.90 -4.40 21.94
N PRO A 583 35.44 -4.73 20.74
CA PRO A 583 36.86 -5.02 20.54
C PRO A 583 37.81 -3.83 20.78
N GLN A 584 38.98 -4.16 21.33
CA GLN A 584 40.24 -3.39 21.20
C GLN A 584 41.21 -4.20 20.33
N PRO A 585 42.14 -3.57 19.58
CA PRO A 585 43.08 -4.28 18.72
C PRO A 585 44.22 -4.92 19.52
N GLU A 586 44.49 -6.20 19.30
CA GLU A 586 45.64 -6.90 19.87
C GLU A 586 46.94 -6.70 19.06
N ARG A 587 48.08 -6.89 19.73
CA ARG A 587 49.43 -6.88 19.13
C ARG A 587 49.84 -8.29 18.68
N PRO A 588 50.79 -8.43 17.75
CA PRO A 588 51.25 -9.74 17.26
C PRO A 588 51.87 -10.61 18.36
N ALA A 589 51.71 -11.93 18.22
CA ALA A 589 52.18 -12.93 19.18
C ALA A 589 53.70 -13.21 19.06
N PRO A 590 54.37 -13.58 20.17
CA PRO A 590 55.77 -14.00 20.17
C PRO A 590 55.97 -15.43 19.64
N GLN A 591 57.16 -15.69 19.08
CA GLN A 591 57.57 -17.00 18.55
C GLN A 591 58.04 -17.98 19.65
N PRO A 592 58.03 -19.31 19.39
CA PRO A 592 58.46 -20.32 20.36
C PRO A 592 59.97 -20.29 20.68
N PRO A 593 60.41 -20.89 21.82
CA PRO A 593 61.79 -20.81 22.29
C PRO A 593 62.76 -21.70 21.48
N PRO A 594 64.00 -21.25 21.21
CA PRO A 594 65.00 -22.02 20.46
C PRO A 594 65.85 -22.96 21.34
N ILE A 595 66.41 -23.99 20.71
CA ILE A 595 67.41 -24.89 21.30
C ILE A 595 68.82 -24.26 21.19
N ARG A 596 69.67 -24.43 22.21
CA ARG A 596 71.01 -23.82 22.32
C ARG A 596 72.09 -24.49 21.46
N VAL A 597 72.90 -23.68 20.78
CA VAL A 597 74.39 -23.73 20.76
C VAL A 597 74.94 -22.29 20.44
N PRO A 598 76.25 -21.95 20.55
CA PRO A 598 76.65 -20.68 21.19
C PRO A 598 77.29 -19.56 20.32
N THR A 599 77.46 -18.42 21.00
CA THR A 599 78.32 -17.21 20.81
C THR A 599 79.76 -17.46 20.31
N PRO A 600 80.53 -16.47 19.76
CA PRO A 600 80.65 -15.09 20.31
C PRO A 600 81.04 -13.89 19.38
N THR A 601 81.18 -12.69 20.00
CA THR A 601 82.06 -11.51 19.62
C THR A 601 81.81 -10.73 18.30
N GLU A 602 81.96 -9.38 18.21
CA GLU A 602 82.10 -8.31 19.23
C GLU A 602 81.68 -6.88 18.71
N ARG A 603 82.27 -5.80 19.23
CA ARG A 603 81.88 -4.35 19.25
C ARG A 603 82.93 -3.45 18.51
N PRO A 604 82.89 -2.09 18.47
CA PRO A 604 81.78 -1.11 18.27
C PRO A 604 82.18 0.19 17.46
N GLN A 605 81.34 1.26 17.53
CA GLN A 605 81.64 2.73 17.45
C GLN A 605 81.91 3.43 16.08
N MET A 606 81.14 4.49 15.73
CA MET A 606 81.45 5.96 15.71
C MET A 606 82.06 6.47 14.38
N GLU A 607 81.83 7.67 13.83
CA GLU A 607 80.85 8.79 14.01
C GLU A 607 80.77 9.63 12.67
N PRO A 608 80.24 10.89 12.55
CA PRO A 608 79.74 11.47 11.26
C PRO A 608 80.61 12.67 10.75
N PRO A 609 80.15 13.73 9.99
CA PRO A 609 78.87 14.00 9.27
C PRO A 609 78.94 14.74 7.88
N ARG A 610 77.75 14.97 7.25
CA ARG A 610 77.42 15.97 6.16
C ARG A 610 77.94 15.65 4.73
N LYS A 611 77.26 16.00 3.60
CA LYS A 611 76.04 16.83 3.36
C LYS A 611 75.42 16.57 1.94
N SER A 612 74.10 16.40 1.79
CA SER A 612 73.27 16.88 0.65
C SER A 612 71.78 16.53 0.85
N ASN A 613 70.89 17.10 0.03
CA ASN A 613 69.42 16.96 0.07
C ASN A 613 68.95 15.62 -0.62
N ASP A 614 67.67 15.24 -0.76
CA ASP A 614 66.36 15.96 -0.78
C ASP A 614 65.19 15.16 -0.16
N ASP A 615 64.02 15.82 -0.11
CA ASP A 615 62.65 15.34 0.17
C ASP A 615 62.28 14.80 1.55
N ALA A 616 61.02 15.02 1.92
CA ALA A 616 60.51 14.91 3.28
C ALA A 616 59.43 13.83 3.44
N GLU A 617 59.77 12.74 4.12
CA GLU A 617 58.83 12.14 5.07
C GLU A 617 58.59 13.12 6.25
N PHE A 618 57.43 13.03 6.92
CA PHE A 618 57.32 12.66 8.35
C PHE A 618 55.98 13.08 9.02
N PHE A 619 55.09 12.09 9.17
CA PHE A 619 54.50 11.67 10.47
C PHE A 619 53.53 12.53 11.31
N ARG A 620 52.91 11.81 12.27
CA ARG A 620 52.37 12.18 13.60
C ARG A 620 50.97 12.78 13.73
N SER A 621 50.13 12.02 14.45
CA SER A 621 49.18 12.56 15.43
C SER A 621 49.91 13.26 16.59
N PRO A 622 49.28 14.28 17.19
CA PRO A 622 49.09 14.21 18.65
C PRO A 622 47.67 14.63 19.11
N PHE A 623 47.35 14.30 20.37
CA PHE A 623 46.14 14.69 21.08
C PHE A 623 46.27 16.05 21.79
N THR A 624 45.12 16.66 22.07
CA THR A 624 44.81 17.52 23.24
C THR A 624 45.45 18.92 23.44
N ARG A 625 44.55 19.88 23.72
CA ARG A 625 44.59 20.86 24.83
C ARG A 625 45.57 22.05 24.77
N LYS A 626 45.02 23.23 24.43
CA LYS A 626 44.93 24.35 25.42
C LYS A 626 43.85 25.39 25.08
N GLN A 627 43.55 26.24 26.06
CA GLN A 627 42.56 27.32 26.03
C GLN A 627 43.19 28.70 25.73
N PHE A 628 42.30 29.62 25.33
CA PHE A 628 42.26 31.05 25.69
C PHE A 628 43.15 32.09 24.96
N ASN A 629 42.48 33.20 24.62
CA ASN A 629 42.90 34.60 24.52
C ASN A 629 44.21 34.99 23.79
N GLY A 630 44.06 36.00 22.92
CA GLY A 630 44.69 37.28 23.27
C GLY A 630 45.10 38.26 22.15
N LYS A 631 44.19 39.20 21.83
CA LYS A 631 44.43 40.63 21.49
C LYS A 631 45.31 41.01 20.28
N GLN A 632 45.05 42.23 19.80
CA GLN A 632 45.79 43.00 18.77
C GLN A 632 45.72 42.33 17.37
N GLY A 633 45.51 43.04 16.26
CA GLY A 633 45.73 44.47 15.98
C GLY A 633 47.10 44.61 15.30
N GLY A 634 47.24 45.19 14.11
CA GLY A 634 46.32 46.03 13.34
C GLY A 634 47.10 47.24 12.83
N GLU A 635 46.68 47.85 11.71
CA GLU A 635 47.38 48.97 11.03
C GLU A 635 48.75 48.61 10.43
N GLN A 636 49.28 49.26 9.38
CA GLN A 636 48.93 50.46 8.56
C GLN A 636 49.44 50.16 7.11
N ARG A 637 49.23 50.88 5.99
CA ARG A 637 48.62 52.16 5.51
C ARG A 637 48.42 51.96 3.97
N ALA A 638 47.84 52.79 3.09
CA ALA A 638 47.19 54.12 3.09
C ALA A 638 46.21 54.13 1.87
N ALA A 639 44.94 54.56 1.95
CA ALA A 639 44.42 55.96 1.91
C ALA A 639 43.91 56.38 0.48
N PRO A 640 43.34 57.58 0.23
CA PRO A 640 42.09 58.20 0.76
C PRO A 640 41.26 58.94 -0.36
N PRO A 641 40.39 59.97 -0.16
CA PRO A 641 39.45 60.39 0.92
C PRO A 641 37.99 60.78 0.46
N HIS A 642 37.16 61.32 1.39
CA HIS A 642 35.97 62.23 1.26
C HIS A 642 34.57 61.68 0.82
N ASP A 643 33.42 62.17 1.34
CA ASP A 643 33.09 62.80 2.65
C ASP A 643 31.56 62.95 2.95
N THR A 644 31.20 63.16 4.24
CA THR A 644 30.03 63.92 4.86
C THR A 644 28.53 63.71 4.42
N ASP A 645 27.47 63.92 5.24
CA ASP A 645 27.31 64.18 6.71
C ASP A 645 25.87 63.96 7.29
N ILE A 646 25.75 63.86 8.64
CA ILE A 646 24.64 64.31 9.57
C ILE A 646 23.17 63.78 9.35
N SER A 647 22.29 63.46 10.33
CA SER A 647 22.25 63.20 11.80
C SER A 647 20.87 62.51 12.15
N PHE A 648 20.14 62.49 13.31
CA PHE A 648 20.14 63.16 14.64
C PHE A 648 19.36 62.36 15.74
N VAL A 649 20.00 62.12 16.91
CA VAL A 649 19.59 62.25 18.35
C VAL A 649 18.10 62.13 18.83
N SER A 650 17.71 61.60 20.02
CA SER A 650 18.16 60.51 20.96
C SER A 650 17.37 60.48 22.31
N SER A 651 17.60 59.41 23.12
CA SER A 651 17.52 59.29 24.63
C SER A 651 16.26 58.71 25.31
N GLY A 652 16.33 57.99 26.46
CA GLY A 652 17.46 57.18 27.02
C GLY A 652 17.52 56.90 28.56
N ARG A 653 17.60 55.60 28.95
CA ARG A 653 18.38 54.99 30.10
C ARG A 653 18.07 55.42 31.58
N PRO A 654 18.70 54.88 32.68
CA PRO A 654 19.62 53.71 32.91
C PRO A 654 19.30 52.80 34.17
N SER A 655 20.21 51.83 34.48
CA SER A 655 20.48 51.11 35.78
C SER A 655 19.56 49.92 36.17
N ILE A 656 19.95 48.74 36.73
CA ILE A 656 21.16 48.05 37.30
C ILE A 656 21.16 47.85 38.84
N ASP A 657 21.05 46.57 39.28
CA ASP A 657 21.67 45.84 40.43
C ASP A 657 20.91 44.48 40.66
N ARG A 658 21.25 43.50 41.53
CA ARG A 658 22.51 42.79 41.91
C ARG A 658 22.17 41.49 42.69
N ILE A 659 23.09 40.49 42.71
CA ILE A 659 23.23 39.38 43.70
C ILE A 659 22.21 38.20 43.70
N PHE A 660 22.74 36.99 43.99
CA PHE A 660 22.10 35.81 44.63
C PHE A 660 22.99 35.48 45.86
N PRO A 661 22.47 35.09 47.06
CA PRO A 661 22.10 33.68 47.27
C PRO A 661 21.00 33.35 48.34
N ALA A 662 20.29 32.23 48.09
CA ALA A 662 19.83 31.17 49.02
C ALA A 662 18.93 31.41 50.28
N PHE A 663 17.88 30.56 50.38
CA PHE A 663 17.03 30.20 51.55
C PHE A 663 16.07 31.28 52.11
N PHE A 664 14.85 30.98 52.59
CA PHE A 664 14.09 29.72 52.79
C PHE A 664 12.58 29.95 52.42
N ASP A 665 11.76 28.90 52.36
CA ASP A 665 10.34 28.91 51.91
C ASP A 665 9.34 29.76 52.73
N ASN A 666 8.22 30.16 52.10
CA ASN A 666 6.90 29.57 52.42
C ASN A 666 5.79 29.83 51.38
N ILE A 667 4.65 29.14 51.58
CA ILE A 667 3.52 28.93 50.64
C ILE A 667 2.32 29.85 50.99
N GLU A 668 1.25 29.81 50.16
CA GLU A 668 -0.13 30.31 50.36
C GLU A 668 -0.52 31.62 49.62
N ASN A 669 -1.79 31.89 49.23
CA ASN A 669 -3.00 31.04 49.23
C ASN A 669 -3.92 31.32 48.01
N SER A 670 -5.05 30.60 47.92
CA SER A 670 -6.00 30.63 46.79
C SER A 670 -7.24 31.52 46.98
N ALA A 671 -7.89 31.82 45.83
CA ALA A 671 -9.25 32.37 45.62
C ALA A 671 -9.49 33.90 45.72
N ASN A 672 -10.00 34.48 44.61
CA ASN A 672 -11.29 35.18 44.56
C ASN A 672 -11.72 35.58 43.12
N ARG A 673 -12.91 36.21 42.98
CA ARG A 673 -13.66 36.42 41.71
C ARG A 673 -13.27 37.68 40.90
N THR A 674 -13.54 37.63 39.59
CA THR A 674 -13.74 38.78 38.65
C THR A 674 -14.98 39.64 39.04
N PRO A 675 -15.17 40.90 38.56
CA PRO A 675 -14.91 41.39 37.19
C PRO A 675 -14.34 42.83 37.07
N PRO A 676 -14.20 43.38 35.84
CA PRO A 676 -14.17 44.84 35.65
C PRO A 676 -14.95 45.40 34.44
N ARG A 677 -15.76 46.43 34.69
CA ARG A 677 -15.82 47.65 33.85
C ARG A 677 -15.97 48.86 34.78
N LEU A 678 -15.37 49.98 34.40
CA LEU A 678 -15.64 51.29 35.01
C LEU A 678 -16.45 52.12 33.98
N SER A 679 -17.36 53.00 34.38
CA SER A 679 -17.63 53.52 35.74
C SER A 679 -19.11 53.76 36.04
N ASN A 680 -19.37 53.92 37.34
CA ASN A 680 -20.45 54.64 38.00
C ASN A 680 -21.81 53.98 38.28
N LEU A 681 -22.25 54.30 39.50
CA LEU A 681 -23.55 54.09 40.16
C LEU A 681 -23.89 52.66 40.60
N SER A 682 -24.45 52.63 41.80
CA SER A 682 -24.69 51.47 42.66
C SER A 682 -26.17 51.35 42.94
N ASP A 683 -26.64 50.13 43.22
CA ASP A 683 -27.60 49.94 44.30
C ASP A 683 -27.39 48.57 44.96
N MET A 684 -27.66 48.52 46.27
CA MET A 684 -27.85 47.30 47.07
C MET A 684 -29.32 46.82 46.88
N GLU A 685 -29.80 45.67 47.34
CA GLU A 685 -29.37 44.78 48.43
C GLU A 685 -30.07 43.41 48.26
N SER A 686 -29.47 42.30 48.74
CA SER A 686 -30.15 41.03 49.11
C SER A 686 -29.14 39.88 49.34
N ASN A 687 -29.29 39.00 50.35
CA ASN A 687 -30.14 39.04 51.54
C ASN A 687 -29.57 38.05 52.60
N ASN A 688 -30.21 37.98 53.77
CA ASN A 688 -30.02 37.02 54.88
C ASN A 688 -28.74 37.21 55.73
N SER A 689 -28.73 36.99 57.06
CA SER A 689 -29.71 37.21 58.16
C SER A 689 -29.14 36.55 59.42
N PHE A 690 -28.96 37.28 60.53
CA PHE A 690 -29.45 36.80 61.83
C PHE A 690 -29.62 37.90 62.87
N GLU A 691 -30.68 37.72 63.64
CA GLU A 691 -31.21 38.51 64.75
C GLU A 691 -30.33 38.45 66.02
N SER A 692 -30.07 39.60 66.68
CA SER A 692 -30.14 39.72 68.15
C SER A 692 -30.08 41.18 68.66
N MET A 693 -30.68 41.38 69.84
CA MET A 693 -30.88 42.62 70.61
C MET A 693 -29.56 43.36 70.96
N GLN A 694 -29.48 44.67 71.24
CA GLN A 694 -29.99 45.35 72.45
C GLN A 694 -29.86 46.90 72.42
N ILE A 695 -30.81 47.60 73.07
CA ILE A 695 -30.67 48.77 74.00
C ILE A 695 -29.68 49.92 73.63
N GLY A 696 -30.05 51.20 73.56
CA GLY A 696 -31.35 51.87 73.77
C GLY A 696 -31.22 53.38 74.11
N ARG A 697 -32.35 54.07 74.40
CA ARG A 697 -32.52 55.51 74.78
C ARG A 697 -32.19 56.56 73.69
N ARG A 698 -33.00 57.60 73.43
CA ARG A 698 -34.38 57.99 73.85
C ARG A 698 -35.18 58.34 72.56
N SER A 699 -36.41 57.87 72.27
CA SER A 699 -37.65 57.75 73.08
C SER A 699 -38.29 59.13 73.32
N LEU A 700 -39.31 59.54 72.55
CA LEU A 700 -40.76 59.18 72.63
C LEU A 700 -41.50 60.07 73.67
N ASP A 701 -42.84 60.21 73.73
CA ASP A 701 -43.84 59.13 73.80
C ASP A 701 -45.28 59.44 73.36
N ILE A 702 -46.05 58.35 73.27
CA ILE A 702 -47.50 58.28 73.02
C ILE A 702 -48.31 58.59 74.29
N GLY A 703 -49.51 59.18 74.12
CA GLY A 703 -50.53 59.29 75.18
C GLY A 703 -51.94 59.32 74.60
N SER A 704 -52.76 58.31 74.91
CA SER A 704 -54.11 58.12 74.36
C SER A 704 -55.21 58.89 75.14
N PRO A 705 -56.43 59.09 74.58
CA PRO A 705 -57.35 60.14 75.04
C PRO A 705 -58.55 59.68 75.91
N SER A 706 -58.99 60.58 76.81
CA SER A 706 -60.34 60.70 77.41
C SER A 706 -60.46 62.13 78.00
N GLY A 707 -61.57 62.89 77.86
CA GLY A 707 -62.77 62.87 78.70
C GLY A 707 -62.55 63.61 80.05
N PHE A 708 -63.30 64.63 80.49
CA PHE A 708 -64.62 65.17 80.10
C PHE A 708 -64.80 66.68 80.51
N SER A 709 -66.00 67.22 80.26
CA SER A 709 -66.63 68.53 80.56
C SER A 709 -66.39 69.16 81.97
N SER A 710 -66.76 70.42 82.32
CA SER A 710 -67.96 71.22 81.97
C SER A 710 -67.88 72.74 82.31
N ALA A 711 -68.77 73.54 81.68
CA ALA A 711 -69.48 74.73 82.23
C ALA A 711 -68.68 76.03 82.58
N SER A 712 -69.25 77.27 82.59
CA SER A 712 -70.50 77.83 82.02
C SER A 712 -70.60 79.37 82.22
N GLY A 713 -71.23 80.11 81.29
CA GLY A 713 -71.86 81.42 81.53
C GLY A 713 -70.95 82.67 81.62
N GLU A 714 -71.41 83.91 81.49
CA GLU A 714 -72.75 84.46 81.11
C GLU A 714 -72.62 85.81 80.31
N ASN A 715 -73.76 86.45 80.03
CA ASN A 715 -74.04 87.50 79.03
C ASN A 715 -73.48 88.93 79.23
N ASP A 716 -73.38 89.63 78.09
CA ASP A 716 -73.69 91.06 77.79
C ASP A 716 -73.12 92.23 78.62
N ARG A 717 -72.87 93.36 77.91
CA ARG A 717 -73.65 94.61 78.14
C ARG A 717 -73.44 95.74 77.12
N SER A 718 -74.58 96.26 76.66
CA SER A 718 -74.96 97.66 76.41
C SER A 718 -74.08 98.64 75.61
N SER A 719 -74.78 99.47 74.84
CA SER A 719 -74.29 100.55 73.98
C SER A 719 -73.70 101.79 74.70
N SER A 720 -72.93 102.57 73.93
CA SER A 720 -72.87 104.05 73.91
C SER A 720 -72.08 104.86 74.98
N ALA A 721 -70.96 105.46 74.55
CA ALA A 721 -70.47 106.84 74.82
C ALA A 721 -69.03 106.98 74.28
N SER A 722 -68.48 108.11 73.82
CA SER A 722 -69.00 109.42 73.35
C SER A 722 -67.88 110.12 72.52
N GLN A 723 -68.19 111.13 71.69
CA GLN A 723 -67.27 111.68 70.68
C GLN A 723 -65.92 112.29 71.18
N GLY A 724 -64.88 112.17 70.32
CA GLY A 724 -64.04 113.32 69.94
C GLY A 724 -62.51 113.18 70.10
N LEU A 725 -61.78 112.68 69.08
CA LEU A 725 -60.30 112.71 69.03
C LEU A 725 -59.65 112.49 67.63
N ASP A 726 -60.39 112.68 66.51
CA ASP A 726 -60.10 112.01 65.22
C ASP A 726 -58.93 112.52 64.33
N ASP A 727 -58.58 113.81 64.36
CA ASP A 727 -58.11 114.47 63.11
C ASP A 727 -56.59 114.31 62.79
N VAL A 728 -55.71 114.27 63.79
CA VAL A 728 -54.26 114.41 63.59
C VAL A 728 -53.60 113.16 62.99
N GLU A 729 -54.17 111.96 63.19
CA GLU A 729 -53.53 110.71 62.77
C GLU A 729 -53.69 110.39 61.27
N ALA A 730 -54.50 111.16 60.53
CA ALA A 730 -54.76 110.93 59.11
C ALA A 730 -53.57 111.31 58.20
N GLU A 731 -53.02 112.53 58.36
CA GLU A 731 -51.95 113.08 57.52
C GLU A 731 -50.68 112.22 57.51
N MET A 732 -50.21 111.78 58.68
CA MET A 732 -48.94 111.07 58.82
C MET A 732 -48.94 109.68 58.15
N ARG A 733 -50.13 109.12 57.90
CA ARG A 733 -50.32 107.86 57.15
C ARG A 733 -50.20 108.09 55.64
N ARG A 734 -50.61 109.27 55.14
CA ARG A 734 -50.69 109.60 53.71
C ARG A 734 -49.31 109.73 53.05
N LEU A 735 -48.44 110.59 53.60
CA LEU A 735 -47.09 110.83 53.05
C LEU A 735 -46.19 109.57 53.05
N ARG A 736 -46.35 108.69 54.05
CA ARG A 736 -45.63 107.41 54.11
C ARG A 736 -46.04 106.45 52.97
N LEU A 737 -47.27 106.56 52.47
CA LEU A 737 -47.78 105.70 51.40
C LEU A 737 -47.18 106.09 50.04
N GLU A 738 -47.10 107.38 49.74
CA GLU A 738 -46.61 107.90 48.45
C GLU A 738 -45.10 107.64 48.26
N LEU A 739 -44.29 107.81 49.34
CA LEU A 739 -42.87 107.45 49.30
C LEU A 739 -42.64 105.93 49.15
N LYS A 740 -43.52 105.11 49.73
CA LYS A 740 -43.47 103.65 49.56
C LYS A 740 -43.78 103.25 48.12
N GLN A 741 -44.89 103.75 47.55
CA GLN A 741 -45.31 103.44 46.18
C GLN A 741 -44.25 103.84 45.14
N THR A 742 -43.64 105.01 45.27
CA THR A 742 -42.60 105.48 44.33
C THR A 742 -41.34 104.62 44.38
N MET A 743 -40.91 104.18 45.56
CA MET A 743 -39.74 103.30 45.71
C MET A 743 -40.01 101.85 45.25
N GLU A 744 -41.23 101.34 45.45
CA GLU A 744 -41.68 100.05 44.92
C GLU A 744 -41.74 100.07 43.37
N MET A 745 -42.23 101.16 42.78
CA MET A 745 -42.28 101.36 41.33
C MET A 745 -40.88 101.36 40.69
N TYR A 746 -39.92 102.11 41.26
CA TYR A 746 -38.53 102.12 40.79
C TYR A 746 -37.87 100.74 40.92
N SER A 747 -38.05 100.05 42.05
CA SER A 747 -37.52 98.69 42.25
C SER A 747 -38.06 97.70 41.22
N THR A 748 -39.32 97.86 40.80
CA THR A 748 -39.95 97.00 39.79
C THR A 748 -39.39 97.26 38.40
N ALA A 749 -39.32 98.53 37.96
CA ALA A 749 -38.74 98.90 36.67
C ALA A 749 -37.28 98.44 36.50
N CYS A 750 -36.46 98.52 37.56
CA CYS A 750 -35.09 98.00 37.51
C CYS A 750 -35.01 96.47 37.38
N LYS A 751 -35.93 95.72 37.99
CA LYS A 751 -36.01 94.25 37.84
C LYS A 751 -36.47 93.84 36.45
N GLU A 752 -37.43 94.55 35.87
CA GLU A 752 -37.89 94.33 34.50
C GLU A 752 -36.78 94.61 33.48
N ALA A 753 -36.05 95.72 33.62
CA ALA A 753 -34.91 96.03 32.77
C ALA A 753 -33.79 94.97 32.86
N LEU A 754 -33.48 94.46 34.06
CA LEU A 754 -32.47 93.40 34.25
C LEU A 754 -32.90 92.07 33.65
N THR A 755 -34.15 91.64 33.89
CA THR A 755 -34.68 90.37 33.34
C THR A 755 -34.87 90.43 31.82
N ALA A 756 -35.23 91.58 31.26
CA ALA A 756 -35.24 91.81 29.81
C ALA A 756 -33.81 91.70 29.22
N LYS A 757 -32.81 92.28 29.88
CA LYS A 757 -31.40 92.18 29.46
C LYS A 757 -30.88 90.73 29.51
N GLN A 758 -31.21 89.97 30.56
CA GLN A 758 -30.84 88.55 30.65
C GLN A 758 -31.46 87.75 29.49
N LYS A 759 -32.78 87.85 29.28
CA LYS A 759 -33.46 87.17 28.16
C LYS A 759 -32.88 87.54 26.79
N ALA A 760 -32.49 88.79 26.57
CA ALA A 760 -31.82 89.22 25.34
C ALA A 760 -30.44 88.56 25.15
N THR A 761 -29.63 88.43 26.21
CA THR A 761 -28.35 87.72 26.14
C THR A 761 -28.51 86.21 25.93
N GLU A 762 -29.53 85.60 26.53
CA GLU A 762 -29.84 84.18 26.34
C GLU A 762 -30.31 83.89 24.91
N LEU A 763 -31.14 84.76 24.32
CA LEU A 763 -31.57 84.65 22.93
C LEU A 763 -30.40 84.76 21.95
N GLN A 764 -29.43 85.64 22.21
CA GLN A 764 -28.22 85.75 21.38
C GLN A 764 -27.31 84.52 21.51
N ARG A 765 -27.14 83.96 22.72
CA ARG A 765 -26.42 82.70 22.93
C ARG A 765 -27.09 81.55 22.17
N TRP A 766 -28.40 81.38 22.34
CA TRP A 766 -29.16 80.33 21.66
C TRP A 766 -29.08 80.44 20.13
N LYS A 767 -29.16 81.66 19.58
CA LYS A 767 -28.98 81.88 18.13
C LYS A 767 -27.60 81.47 17.63
N LEU A 768 -26.54 81.70 18.42
CA LEU A 768 -25.18 81.29 18.07
C LEU A 768 -25.01 79.76 18.13
N GLU A 769 -25.54 79.13 19.18
CA GLU A 769 -25.55 77.67 19.37
C GLU A 769 -26.28 76.96 18.22
N GLU A 770 -27.47 77.44 17.83
CA GLU A 770 -28.23 76.85 16.73
C GLU A 770 -27.58 77.10 15.35
N GLN A 771 -26.91 78.25 15.16
CA GLN A 771 -26.15 78.49 13.91
C GLN A 771 -24.88 77.64 13.83
N GLN A 772 -24.20 77.36 14.94
CA GLN A 772 -23.10 76.39 14.98
C GLN A 772 -23.61 74.98 14.64
N ARG A 773 -24.75 74.58 15.23
CA ARG A 773 -25.39 73.28 14.98
C ARG A 773 -25.73 73.04 13.51
N LEU A 774 -26.19 74.07 12.81
CA LEU A 774 -26.49 74.00 11.37
C LEU A 774 -25.23 73.82 10.52
N GLU A 775 -24.11 74.47 10.86
CA GLU A 775 -22.85 74.31 10.13
C GLU A 775 -22.19 72.94 10.43
N GLU A 776 -22.28 72.45 11.67
CA GLU A 776 -21.86 71.08 12.03
C GLU A 776 -22.67 70.02 11.26
N ALA A 777 -23.99 70.22 11.10
CA ALA A 777 -24.84 69.36 10.28
C ALA A 777 -24.44 69.41 8.79
N ARG A 778 -24.15 70.61 8.24
CA ARG A 778 -23.70 70.80 6.85
C ARG A 778 -22.39 70.06 6.58
N LEU A 779 -21.42 70.14 7.50
CA LEU A 779 -20.14 69.45 7.39
C LEU A 779 -20.29 67.92 7.52
N ALA A 780 -21.22 67.44 8.34
CA ALA A 780 -21.54 66.01 8.45
C ALA A 780 -22.19 65.46 7.16
N GLU A 781 -23.08 66.23 6.51
CA GLU A 781 -23.67 65.87 5.21
C GLU A 781 -22.61 65.82 4.09
N GLU A 782 -21.72 66.82 4.03
CA GLU A 782 -20.62 66.88 3.07
C GLU A 782 -19.66 65.67 3.23
N ALA A 783 -19.31 65.32 4.47
CA ALA A 783 -18.51 64.14 4.78
C ALA A 783 -19.22 62.82 4.42
N ALA A 784 -20.54 62.71 4.66
CA ALA A 784 -21.32 61.54 4.30
C ALA A 784 -21.38 61.32 2.78
N MET A 785 -21.58 62.39 1.99
CA MET A 785 -21.53 62.33 0.53
C MET A 785 -20.14 61.93 0.01
N ALA A 786 -19.06 62.45 0.60
CA ALA A 786 -17.69 62.07 0.22
C ALA A 786 -17.39 60.58 0.48
N ILE A 787 -17.93 60.00 1.56
CA ILE A 787 -17.85 58.56 1.84
C ILE A 787 -18.67 57.77 0.81
N ALA A 788 -19.89 58.18 0.52
CA ALA A 788 -20.78 57.50 -0.43
C ALA A 788 -20.19 57.43 -1.84
N GLU A 789 -19.64 58.55 -2.36
CA GLU A 789 -19.03 58.57 -3.69
C GLU A 789 -17.75 57.72 -3.74
N LYS A 790 -16.94 57.73 -2.66
CA LYS A 790 -15.75 56.87 -2.54
C LYS A 790 -16.11 55.38 -2.55
N GLU A 791 -17.19 54.97 -1.89
CA GLU A 791 -17.64 53.57 -1.89
C GLU A 791 -18.25 53.16 -3.23
N LYS A 792 -18.99 54.07 -3.89
CA LYS A 792 -19.52 53.91 -5.25
C LYS A 792 -18.41 53.72 -6.29
N VAL A 793 -17.29 54.43 -6.17
CA VAL A 793 -16.10 54.24 -7.03
C VAL A 793 -15.47 52.86 -6.82
N LYS A 794 -15.28 52.42 -5.56
CA LYS A 794 -14.80 51.05 -5.28
C LYS A 794 -15.74 49.98 -5.85
N SER A 795 -17.06 50.16 -5.66
CA SER A 795 -18.08 49.22 -6.14
C SER A 795 -18.03 49.05 -7.65
N ARG A 796 -17.91 50.15 -8.41
CA ARG A 796 -17.71 50.11 -9.86
C ARG A 796 -16.44 49.34 -10.24
N ALA A 797 -15.30 49.64 -9.61
CA ALA A 797 -14.04 48.94 -9.89
C ALA A 797 -14.11 47.43 -9.56
N ALA A 798 -14.85 47.04 -8.53
CA ALA A 798 -15.08 45.64 -8.19
C ALA A 798 -15.94 44.91 -9.24
N ILE A 799 -16.97 45.58 -9.79
CA ILE A 799 -17.81 45.05 -10.88
C ILE A 799 -16.98 44.87 -12.16
N GLU A 800 -16.22 45.90 -12.56
CA GLU A 800 -15.35 45.85 -13.75
C GLU A 800 -14.29 44.73 -13.65
N ALA A 801 -13.73 44.52 -12.45
CA ALA A 801 -12.80 43.42 -12.18
C ALA A 801 -13.48 42.04 -12.21
N ALA A 802 -14.70 41.91 -11.68
CA ALA A 802 -15.46 40.66 -11.72
C ALA A 802 -15.83 40.26 -13.16
N GLU A 803 -16.29 41.20 -13.98
CA GLU A 803 -16.53 40.95 -15.40
C GLU A 803 -15.25 40.57 -16.16
N ALA A 804 -14.12 41.22 -15.85
CA ALA A 804 -12.84 40.88 -16.47
C ALA A 804 -12.40 39.45 -16.13
N ALA A 805 -12.57 39.03 -14.87
CA ALA A 805 -12.32 37.65 -14.45
C ALA A 805 -13.26 36.66 -15.16
N GLN A 806 -14.54 36.98 -15.30
CA GLN A 806 -15.52 36.14 -16.01
C GLN A 806 -15.15 35.98 -17.49
N ARG A 807 -14.75 37.06 -18.18
CA ARG A 807 -14.27 37.02 -19.58
C ARG A 807 -13.03 36.14 -19.76
N ILE A 808 -12.13 36.09 -18.77
CA ILE A 808 -10.95 35.21 -18.79
C ILE A 808 -11.36 33.74 -18.56
N ALA A 809 -12.24 33.47 -17.58
CA ALA A 809 -12.74 32.13 -17.30
C ALA A 809 -13.51 31.51 -18.49
N GLU A 810 -14.31 32.31 -19.19
CA GLU A 810 -15.00 31.92 -20.43
C GLU A 810 -14.00 31.51 -21.53
N LEU A 811 -12.94 32.29 -21.73
CA LEU A 811 -11.88 31.98 -22.70
C LEU A 811 -11.04 30.75 -22.31
N GLU A 812 -10.86 30.47 -21.01
CA GLU A 812 -10.26 29.21 -20.57
C GLU A 812 -11.20 28.02 -20.78
N SER A 813 -12.49 28.17 -20.48
CA SER A 813 -13.51 27.14 -20.68
C SER A 813 -13.57 26.71 -22.16
N GLN A 814 -13.65 27.68 -23.07
CA GLN A 814 -13.66 27.42 -24.52
C GLN A 814 -12.36 26.77 -25.02
N LYS A 815 -11.20 27.11 -24.43
CA LYS A 815 -9.92 26.42 -24.72
C LYS A 815 -9.90 24.98 -24.22
N ARG A 816 -10.46 24.69 -23.04
CA ARG A 816 -10.58 23.32 -22.49
C ARG A 816 -11.51 22.48 -23.37
N ILE A 817 -12.70 22.99 -23.70
CA ILE A 817 -13.67 22.32 -24.59
C ILE A 817 -13.06 22.05 -25.98
N SER A 818 -12.30 23.00 -26.53
CA SER A 818 -11.58 22.83 -27.81
C SER A 818 -10.49 21.74 -27.72
N ALA A 819 -9.71 21.72 -26.63
CA ALA A 819 -8.70 20.69 -26.39
C ALA A 819 -9.33 19.30 -26.16
N GLU A 820 -10.44 19.22 -25.43
CA GLU A 820 -11.19 17.99 -25.18
C GLU A 820 -11.86 17.46 -26.45
N MET A 821 -12.47 18.32 -27.28
CA MET A 821 -12.97 17.93 -28.61
C MET A 821 -11.85 17.44 -29.53
N LYS A 822 -10.67 18.08 -29.50
CA LYS A 822 -9.50 17.63 -30.26
C LYS A 822 -9.00 16.26 -29.77
N ALA A 823 -8.88 16.07 -28.45
CA ALA A 823 -8.47 14.81 -27.85
C ALA A 823 -9.50 13.68 -28.10
N LEU A 824 -10.80 13.97 -28.04
CA LEU A 824 -11.88 13.04 -28.39
C LEU A 824 -11.82 12.65 -29.87
N LYS A 825 -11.56 13.61 -30.77
CA LYS A 825 -11.39 13.33 -32.20
C LYS A 825 -10.14 12.48 -32.46
N GLU A 826 -9.01 12.81 -31.86
CA GLU A 826 -7.76 12.02 -31.94
C GLU A 826 -7.94 10.62 -31.33
N ALA A 827 -8.71 10.48 -30.25
CA ALA A 827 -9.04 9.19 -29.65
C ALA A 827 -9.98 8.34 -30.51
N GLU A 828 -10.99 8.95 -31.15
CA GLU A 828 -11.92 8.27 -32.06
C GLU A 828 -11.26 7.91 -33.41
N GLU A 829 -10.33 8.73 -33.90
CA GLU A 829 -9.48 8.41 -35.05
C GLU A 829 -8.47 7.30 -34.70
N LYS A 830 -7.85 7.33 -33.52
CA LYS A 830 -7.01 6.24 -33.00
C LYS A 830 -7.81 4.95 -32.80
N LYS A 831 -9.05 5.04 -32.29
CA LYS A 831 -9.96 3.90 -32.16
C LYS A 831 -10.31 3.33 -33.53
N LYS A 832 -10.69 4.15 -34.51
CA LYS A 832 -10.93 3.70 -35.89
C LYS A 832 -9.69 3.07 -36.54
N ALA A 833 -8.49 3.55 -36.22
CA ALA A 833 -7.25 2.91 -36.66
C ALA A 833 -7.01 1.54 -35.99
N LEU A 834 -7.34 1.40 -34.70
CA LEU A 834 -7.28 0.12 -33.97
C LEU A 834 -8.36 -0.87 -34.46
N ASP A 835 -9.59 -0.40 -34.67
CA ASP A 835 -10.70 -1.19 -35.22
C ASP A 835 -10.39 -1.63 -36.67
N ALA A 836 -9.72 -0.80 -37.47
CA ALA A 836 -9.21 -1.18 -38.79
C ALA A 836 -8.06 -2.20 -38.72
N LEU A 837 -7.22 -2.15 -37.68
CA LEU A 837 -6.18 -3.15 -37.43
C LEU A 837 -6.80 -4.50 -37.02
N ALA A 838 -7.80 -4.48 -36.13
CA ALA A 838 -8.53 -5.66 -35.67
C ALA A 838 -9.36 -6.34 -36.78
N ASN A 839 -9.79 -5.58 -37.79
CA ASN A 839 -10.44 -6.10 -39.01
C ASN A 839 -9.44 -6.49 -40.13
N SER A 840 -8.12 -6.37 -39.91
CA SER A 840 -7.14 -6.99 -40.81
C SER A 840 -7.06 -8.49 -40.51
N ASP A 841 -7.44 -9.30 -41.49
CA ASP A 841 -7.70 -10.74 -41.29
C ASP A 841 -6.45 -11.46 -40.74
N VAL A 842 -6.56 -11.96 -39.51
CA VAL A 842 -5.40 -12.32 -38.70
C VAL A 842 -4.80 -13.64 -39.21
N ARG A 843 -3.60 -13.56 -39.80
CA ARG A 843 -2.94 -14.65 -40.53
C ARG A 843 -2.33 -15.76 -39.63
N TYR A 844 -3.17 -16.38 -38.79
CA TYR A 844 -2.94 -17.68 -38.17
C TYR A 844 -3.93 -18.72 -38.73
N ARG A 845 -3.56 -20.01 -38.76
CA ARG A 845 -4.50 -21.05 -39.17
C ARG A 845 -5.54 -21.28 -38.08
N LYS A 846 -6.81 -21.18 -38.41
CA LYS A 846 -7.90 -21.65 -37.54
C LYS A 846 -7.97 -23.17 -37.68
N TYR A 847 -7.96 -23.87 -36.54
CA TYR A 847 -8.22 -25.30 -36.45
C TYR A 847 -9.58 -25.53 -35.79
N SER A 848 -10.30 -26.56 -36.23
CA SER A 848 -11.54 -26.99 -35.58
C SER A 848 -11.23 -27.75 -34.28
N ILE A 849 -12.24 -27.94 -33.42
CA ILE A 849 -12.04 -28.72 -32.19
C ILE A 849 -11.87 -30.21 -32.52
N GLU A 850 -12.56 -30.70 -33.54
CA GLU A 850 -12.52 -32.08 -34.02
C GLU A 850 -11.13 -32.43 -34.58
N GLU A 851 -10.46 -31.52 -35.29
CA GLU A 851 -9.06 -31.67 -35.72
C GLU A 851 -8.12 -31.82 -34.50
N ILE A 852 -8.34 -31.02 -33.44
CA ILE A 852 -7.53 -31.02 -32.22
C ILE A 852 -7.79 -32.27 -31.38
N GLU A 853 -9.04 -32.69 -31.22
CA GLU A 853 -9.43 -33.90 -30.49
C GLU A 853 -8.89 -35.15 -31.18
N ALA A 854 -9.03 -35.26 -32.50
CA ALA A 854 -8.46 -36.36 -33.28
C ALA A 854 -6.94 -36.42 -33.16
N ALA A 855 -6.25 -35.27 -33.24
CA ALA A 855 -4.80 -35.20 -33.14
C ALA A 855 -4.26 -35.49 -31.72
N THR A 856 -5.02 -35.13 -30.67
CA THR A 856 -4.65 -35.33 -29.27
C THR A 856 -5.16 -36.64 -28.66
N GLU A 857 -5.83 -37.50 -29.45
CA GLU A 857 -6.52 -38.71 -28.95
C GLU A 857 -7.49 -38.37 -27.81
N PHE A 858 -8.38 -37.40 -28.06
CA PHE A 858 -9.33 -36.83 -27.09
C PHE A 858 -8.66 -36.34 -25.79
N PHE A 859 -7.58 -35.57 -25.94
CA PHE A 859 -6.79 -35.00 -24.84
C PHE A 859 -6.24 -36.01 -23.82
N THR A 860 -5.95 -37.25 -24.25
CA THR A 860 -5.46 -38.32 -23.37
C THR A 860 -4.15 -37.94 -22.65
N ASP A 861 -4.01 -38.35 -21.38
CA ASP A 861 -2.83 -38.06 -20.57
C ASP A 861 -1.52 -38.65 -21.15
N THR A 862 -1.59 -39.68 -22.01
CA THR A 862 -0.38 -40.22 -22.69
C THR A 862 0.22 -39.26 -23.71
N ARG A 863 -0.58 -38.30 -24.22
CA ARG A 863 -0.13 -37.23 -25.13
C ARG A 863 0.30 -35.96 -24.38
N LYS A 864 0.04 -35.87 -23.08
CA LYS A 864 0.34 -34.69 -22.24
C LYS A 864 1.83 -34.58 -21.98
N ILE A 865 2.43 -33.45 -22.38
CA ILE A 865 3.86 -33.15 -22.20
C ILE A 865 4.15 -32.17 -21.06
N GLY A 866 3.13 -31.49 -20.54
CA GLY A 866 3.27 -30.61 -19.39
C GLY A 866 1.93 -30.05 -18.91
N GLU A 867 1.94 -29.44 -17.73
CA GLU A 867 0.83 -28.64 -17.23
C GLU A 867 1.37 -27.45 -16.42
N GLY A 868 0.97 -26.25 -16.82
CA GLY A 868 1.34 -25.00 -16.14
C GLY A 868 0.13 -24.31 -15.51
N GLY A 869 0.36 -23.15 -14.89
CA GLY A 869 -0.72 -22.34 -14.30
C GLY A 869 -1.80 -21.89 -15.31
N TYR A 870 -1.49 -21.93 -16.61
CA TYR A 870 -2.39 -21.55 -17.70
C TYR A 870 -3.15 -22.73 -18.33
N GLY A 871 -2.73 -23.98 -18.08
CA GLY A 871 -3.38 -25.19 -18.58
C GLY A 871 -2.41 -26.32 -18.99
N PRO A 872 -2.96 -27.46 -19.43
CA PRO A 872 -2.18 -28.59 -19.96
C PRO A 872 -1.69 -28.33 -21.38
N VAL A 873 -0.60 -29.01 -21.75
CA VAL A 873 0.01 -28.99 -23.08
C VAL A 873 0.17 -30.42 -23.61
N TYR A 874 -0.26 -30.66 -24.84
CA TYR A 874 -0.27 -31.98 -25.48
C TYR A 874 0.60 -32.02 -26.73
N LYS A 875 1.37 -33.09 -26.93
CA LYS A 875 2.12 -33.38 -28.15
C LYS A 875 1.26 -34.20 -29.12
N CYS A 876 1.02 -33.65 -30.30
CA CYS A 876 0.22 -34.28 -31.33
C CYS A 876 0.83 -34.04 -32.73
N TYR A 877 0.13 -34.51 -33.76
CA TYR A 877 0.50 -34.29 -35.15
C TYR A 877 -0.70 -33.70 -35.91
N LEU A 878 -0.53 -32.52 -36.49
CA LEU A 878 -1.49 -31.89 -37.41
C LEU A 878 -0.80 -31.74 -38.77
N ASP A 879 -1.47 -32.15 -39.85
CA ASP A 879 -0.89 -32.19 -41.22
C ASP A 879 0.51 -32.83 -41.27
N HIS A 880 0.67 -33.98 -40.61
CA HIS A 880 1.94 -34.70 -40.39
C HIS A 880 3.06 -33.90 -39.66
N THR A 881 2.82 -32.64 -39.29
CA THR A 881 3.74 -31.78 -38.55
C THR A 881 3.63 -32.05 -37.06
N PRO A 882 4.73 -32.29 -36.33
CA PRO A 882 4.69 -32.43 -34.87
C PRO A 882 4.43 -31.07 -34.21
N VAL A 883 3.37 -30.98 -33.40
CA VAL A 883 2.91 -29.74 -32.77
C VAL A 883 2.68 -29.91 -31.27
N ALA A 884 2.71 -28.78 -30.56
CA ALA A 884 2.33 -28.69 -29.16
C ALA A 884 1.04 -27.85 -29.04
N ILE A 885 -0.02 -28.44 -28.46
CA ILE A 885 -1.31 -27.77 -28.25
C ILE A 885 -1.47 -27.43 -26.78
N LYS A 886 -1.55 -26.13 -26.47
CA LYS A 886 -1.76 -25.55 -25.14
C LYS A 886 -3.25 -25.24 -25.00
N VAL A 887 -3.93 -25.93 -24.10
CA VAL A 887 -5.35 -25.71 -23.82
C VAL A 887 -5.46 -24.68 -22.69
N LEU A 888 -5.83 -23.43 -23.00
CA LEU A 888 -5.96 -22.41 -21.97
C LEU A 888 -7.25 -22.60 -21.17
N ARG A 889 -7.14 -22.62 -19.83
CA ARG A 889 -8.27 -22.90 -18.92
C ARG A 889 -9.42 -21.89 -19.09
N PRO A 890 -10.61 -22.29 -19.58
CA PRO A 890 -11.70 -21.35 -19.89
C PRO A 890 -12.37 -20.72 -18.65
N ASP A 891 -12.20 -21.30 -17.46
CA ASP A 891 -12.74 -20.80 -16.19
C ASP A 891 -11.88 -19.67 -15.58
N ALA A 892 -10.67 -19.44 -16.09
CA ALA A 892 -9.84 -18.32 -15.71
C ALA A 892 -10.23 -17.05 -16.49
N ALA A 893 -10.77 -16.04 -15.81
CA ALA A 893 -11.03 -14.71 -16.40
C ALA A 893 -9.78 -14.10 -17.06
N GLN A 894 -8.58 -14.43 -16.56
CA GLN A 894 -7.30 -14.06 -17.16
C GLN A 894 -7.00 -14.86 -18.45
N GLY A 895 -7.39 -16.13 -18.54
CA GLY A 895 -7.06 -17.04 -19.65
C GLY A 895 -7.55 -16.55 -21.02
N ARG A 896 -8.79 -16.02 -21.10
CA ARG A 896 -9.29 -15.39 -22.35
C ARG A 896 -8.48 -14.16 -22.77
N SER A 897 -8.07 -13.32 -21.82
CA SER A 897 -7.23 -12.15 -22.11
C SER A 897 -5.83 -12.56 -22.58
N GLN A 898 -5.28 -13.65 -22.03
CA GLN A 898 -3.99 -14.21 -22.44
C GLN A 898 -4.08 -14.87 -23.82
N PHE A 899 -5.15 -15.62 -24.13
CA PHE A 899 -5.40 -16.17 -25.47
C PHE A 899 -5.37 -15.07 -26.53
N GLN A 900 -6.17 -14.02 -26.33
CA GLN A 900 -6.27 -12.93 -27.29
C GLN A 900 -4.93 -12.18 -27.44
N GLN A 901 -4.24 -11.91 -26.32
CA GLN A 901 -2.96 -11.20 -26.32
C GLN A 901 -1.84 -12.04 -26.98
N GLU A 902 -1.80 -13.35 -26.74
CA GLU A 902 -0.80 -14.27 -27.29
C GLU A 902 -1.02 -14.49 -28.80
N VAL A 903 -2.28 -14.55 -29.27
CA VAL A 903 -2.64 -14.56 -30.70
C VAL A 903 -2.28 -13.23 -31.39
N GLU A 904 -2.64 -12.09 -30.79
CA GLU A 904 -2.33 -10.75 -31.31
C GLU A 904 -0.82 -10.55 -31.47
N ILE A 905 -0.03 -10.90 -30.45
CA ILE A 905 1.42 -10.75 -30.46
C ILE A 905 2.10 -11.74 -31.43
N LEU A 906 1.81 -13.04 -31.34
CA LEU A 906 2.53 -14.07 -32.12
C LEU A 906 2.08 -14.15 -33.60
N SER A 907 0.91 -13.61 -33.96
CA SER A 907 0.58 -13.42 -35.38
C SER A 907 1.39 -12.29 -36.02
N CYS A 908 1.83 -11.30 -35.23
CA CYS A 908 2.64 -10.18 -35.69
C CYS A 908 4.16 -10.42 -35.58
N ILE A 909 4.61 -11.30 -34.68
CA ILE A 909 6.03 -11.54 -34.38
C ILE A 909 6.53 -12.86 -34.97
N ARG A 910 7.65 -12.78 -35.72
CA ARG A 910 8.41 -13.95 -36.20
C ARG A 910 9.91 -13.70 -36.05
N HIS A 911 10.59 -14.57 -35.30
CA HIS A 911 12.03 -14.51 -35.05
C HIS A 911 12.55 -15.95 -34.82
N PRO A 912 13.78 -16.34 -35.26
CA PRO A 912 14.27 -17.71 -35.13
C PRO A 912 14.27 -18.26 -33.70
N ASN A 913 14.48 -17.37 -32.72
CA ASN A 913 14.52 -17.69 -31.28
C ASN A 913 13.23 -17.28 -30.52
N MET A 914 12.09 -17.23 -31.22
CA MET A 914 10.73 -17.14 -30.64
C MET A 914 9.93 -18.37 -31.05
N VAL A 915 9.12 -18.94 -30.15
CA VAL A 915 8.27 -20.10 -30.49
C VAL A 915 7.16 -19.68 -31.46
N LEU A 916 7.08 -20.36 -32.59
CA LEU A 916 6.13 -20.06 -33.65
C LEU A 916 4.73 -20.57 -33.32
N LEU A 917 3.76 -19.65 -33.30
CA LEU A 917 2.34 -19.97 -33.35
C LEU A 917 1.98 -20.42 -34.78
N LEU A 918 1.55 -21.67 -34.92
CA LEU A 918 1.10 -22.26 -36.20
C LEU A 918 -0.39 -21.99 -36.44
N GLY A 919 -1.18 -21.95 -35.37
CA GLY A 919 -2.61 -21.70 -35.42
C GLY A 919 -3.29 -21.71 -34.05
N ALA A 920 -4.61 -21.63 -34.05
CA ALA A 920 -5.43 -21.65 -32.84
C ALA A 920 -6.85 -22.16 -33.11
N CYS A 921 -7.52 -22.63 -32.06
CA CYS A 921 -8.98 -22.83 -32.02
C CYS A 921 -9.57 -21.85 -30.99
N PRO A 922 -10.09 -20.68 -31.42
CA PRO A 922 -10.58 -19.63 -30.52
C PRO A 922 -11.77 -20.05 -29.66
N GLU A 923 -12.62 -20.93 -30.17
CA GLU A 923 -13.86 -21.39 -29.51
C GLU A 923 -13.56 -22.11 -28.18
N TYR A 924 -12.47 -22.89 -28.15
CA TYR A 924 -12.04 -23.70 -27.00
C TYR A 924 -10.74 -23.19 -26.36
N GLY A 925 -10.24 -22.02 -26.77
CA GLY A 925 -9.03 -21.39 -26.20
C GLY A 925 -7.73 -22.17 -26.42
N CYS A 926 -7.64 -22.97 -27.48
CA CYS A 926 -6.47 -23.80 -27.78
C CYS A 926 -5.48 -23.08 -28.69
N LEU A 927 -4.20 -23.07 -28.31
CA LEU A 927 -3.09 -22.49 -29.09
C LEU A 927 -2.17 -23.60 -29.61
N VAL A 928 -1.84 -23.56 -30.91
CA VAL A 928 -1.08 -24.59 -31.62
C VAL A 928 0.30 -24.04 -31.99
N TYR A 929 1.35 -24.62 -31.42
CA TYR A 929 2.75 -24.22 -31.61
C TYR A 929 3.58 -25.33 -32.26
N GLU A 930 4.76 -24.98 -32.76
CA GLU A 930 5.79 -25.97 -33.11
C GLU A 930 6.20 -26.85 -31.90
N PHE A 931 6.48 -28.14 -32.13
CA PHE A 931 6.89 -29.05 -31.06
C PHE A 931 8.38 -28.95 -30.72
N MET A 932 8.67 -28.52 -29.48
CA MET A 932 10.04 -28.30 -28.98
C MET A 932 10.60 -29.56 -28.31
N ALA A 933 11.36 -30.34 -29.09
CA ALA A 933 11.68 -31.73 -28.78
C ALA A 933 12.57 -31.97 -27.54
N ASN A 934 13.32 -30.98 -27.06
CA ASN A 934 14.19 -31.11 -25.88
C ASN A 934 13.56 -30.53 -24.58
N GLY A 935 12.29 -30.12 -24.60
CA GLY A 935 11.58 -29.58 -23.43
C GLY A 935 12.01 -28.17 -23.06
N SER A 936 11.86 -27.77 -21.80
CA SER A 936 12.31 -26.47 -21.31
C SER A 936 13.78 -26.48 -20.86
N LEU A 937 14.40 -25.31 -20.83
CA LEU A 937 15.74 -25.11 -20.26
C LEU A 937 15.76 -25.45 -18.75
N GLU A 938 14.66 -25.24 -18.02
CA GLU A 938 14.52 -25.72 -16.63
C GLU A 938 14.65 -27.24 -16.55
N ASP A 939 13.95 -27.99 -17.40
CA ASP A 939 14.00 -29.46 -17.41
C ASP A 939 15.43 -29.96 -17.67
N ARG A 940 16.16 -29.29 -18.58
CA ARG A 940 17.54 -29.66 -18.94
C ARG A 940 18.56 -29.30 -17.87
N LEU A 941 18.47 -28.12 -17.25
CA LEU A 941 19.35 -27.74 -16.12
C LEU A 941 19.09 -28.63 -14.90
N MET A 942 17.82 -28.96 -14.62
CA MET A 942 17.43 -29.88 -13.53
C MET A 942 17.60 -31.36 -13.89
N ARG A 943 18.04 -31.68 -15.12
CA ARG A 943 18.20 -33.03 -15.69
C ARG A 943 17.00 -33.97 -15.46
N ARG A 944 15.77 -33.44 -15.61
CA ARG A 944 14.55 -34.27 -15.58
C ARG A 944 14.62 -35.34 -16.67
N GLY A 945 13.99 -36.49 -16.41
CA GLY A 945 14.04 -37.65 -17.33
C GLY A 945 15.43 -38.26 -17.53
N GLN A 946 16.38 -38.02 -16.62
CA GLN A 946 17.79 -38.46 -16.72
C GLN A 946 18.54 -37.89 -17.95
N SER A 947 18.10 -36.74 -18.47
CA SER A 947 18.73 -36.13 -19.64
C SER A 947 20.22 -35.80 -19.41
N PRO A 948 21.10 -35.96 -20.42
CA PRO A 948 22.50 -35.56 -20.28
C PRO A 948 22.64 -34.05 -20.01
N PRO A 949 23.68 -33.62 -19.27
CA PRO A 949 23.93 -32.21 -19.00
C PRO A 949 24.15 -31.44 -20.30
N LEU A 950 23.73 -30.18 -20.35
CA LEU A 950 24.13 -29.26 -21.40
C LEU A 950 25.60 -28.90 -21.19
N SER A 951 26.43 -28.94 -22.23
CA SER A 951 27.82 -28.49 -22.16
C SER A 951 27.91 -26.96 -22.06
N TRP A 952 29.06 -26.41 -21.67
CA TRP A 952 29.21 -24.95 -21.55
C TRP A 952 29.06 -24.23 -22.90
N GLN A 953 29.48 -24.86 -24.01
CA GLN A 953 29.33 -24.30 -25.36
C GLN A 953 27.84 -24.08 -25.70
N LEU A 954 27.00 -25.09 -25.42
CA LEU A 954 25.55 -24.98 -25.59
C LEU A 954 24.95 -23.93 -24.64
N ARG A 955 25.43 -23.85 -23.39
CA ARG A 955 24.96 -22.87 -22.39
C ARG A 955 25.22 -21.42 -22.83
N PHE A 956 26.41 -21.11 -23.34
CA PHE A 956 26.73 -19.78 -23.89
C PHE A 956 25.96 -19.48 -25.17
N LYS A 957 25.82 -20.46 -26.09
CA LYS A 957 24.99 -20.31 -27.29
C LYS A 957 23.54 -19.96 -26.94
N ILE A 958 22.92 -20.73 -26.04
CA ILE A 958 21.55 -20.50 -25.55
C ILE A 958 21.42 -19.11 -24.91
N ALA A 959 22.39 -18.68 -24.09
CA ALA A 959 22.36 -17.34 -23.50
C ALA A 959 22.39 -16.22 -24.56
N ALA A 960 23.21 -16.36 -25.61
CA ALA A 960 23.27 -15.41 -26.72
C ALA A 960 21.99 -15.40 -27.58
N GLU A 961 21.38 -16.56 -27.83
CA GLU A 961 20.10 -16.69 -28.54
C GLU A 961 18.95 -16.02 -27.78
N ILE A 962 18.84 -16.25 -26.46
CA ILE A 962 17.85 -15.57 -25.59
C ILE A 962 18.08 -14.05 -25.60
N GLY A 963 19.33 -13.59 -25.47
CA GLY A 963 19.66 -12.16 -25.53
C GLY A 963 19.30 -11.51 -26.87
N THR A 964 19.49 -12.24 -27.97
CA THR A 964 19.11 -11.80 -29.34
C THR A 964 17.59 -11.69 -29.48
N ALA A 965 16.85 -12.71 -29.04
CA ALA A 965 15.39 -12.70 -29.06
C ALA A 965 14.79 -11.57 -28.20
N LEU A 966 15.32 -11.37 -27.00
CA LEU A 966 14.84 -10.34 -26.08
C LEU A 966 15.10 -8.93 -26.65
N LEU A 967 16.26 -8.70 -27.27
CA LEU A 967 16.56 -7.42 -27.91
C LEU A 967 15.60 -7.14 -29.08
N PHE A 968 15.24 -8.15 -29.87
CA PHE A 968 14.23 -8.01 -30.93
C PHE A 968 12.85 -7.58 -30.36
N LEU A 969 12.41 -8.16 -29.24
CA LEU A 969 11.16 -7.74 -28.57
C LEU A 969 11.26 -6.28 -28.08
N HIS A 970 12.39 -5.91 -27.47
CA HIS A 970 12.64 -4.56 -26.96
C HIS A 970 12.83 -3.50 -28.06
N GLN A 971 13.16 -3.90 -29.29
CA GLN A 971 13.31 -3.02 -30.46
C GLN A 971 12.10 -3.01 -31.41
N THR A 972 11.06 -3.80 -31.10
CA THR A 972 9.83 -3.85 -31.91
C THR A 972 9.14 -2.47 -31.97
N LYS A 973 8.61 -2.11 -33.15
CA LYS A 973 7.94 -0.83 -33.40
C LYS A 973 6.47 -1.04 -33.80
N PRO A 974 5.55 -0.12 -33.46
CA PRO A 974 5.80 1.19 -32.83
C PRO A 974 6.23 1.12 -31.36
N GLU A 975 5.73 0.15 -30.60
CA GLU A 975 5.90 0.06 -29.15
C GLU A 975 6.76 -1.16 -28.75
N PRO A 976 7.89 -0.97 -28.03
CA PRO A 976 8.67 -2.06 -27.45
C PRO A 976 7.82 -3.05 -26.64
N LEU A 977 8.07 -4.35 -26.82
CA LEU A 977 7.37 -5.42 -26.11
C LEU A 977 8.22 -5.95 -24.94
N VAL A 978 7.69 -5.84 -23.71
CA VAL A 978 8.34 -6.38 -22.50
C VAL A 978 7.75 -7.74 -22.16
N HIS A 979 8.59 -8.77 -21.96
CA HIS A 979 8.20 -10.18 -21.81
C HIS A 979 7.55 -10.49 -20.45
N ARG A 980 8.06 -9.88 -19.37
CA ARG A 980 7.46 -9.83 -18.03
C ARG A 980 7.42 -11.13 -17.21
N ASP A 981 7.49 -12.30 -17.83
CA ASP A 981 7.67 -13.61 -17.17
C ASP A 981 8.80 -14.41 -17.83
N LEU A 982 9.96 -13.80 -17.99
CA LEU A 982 11.16 -14.47 -18.54
C LEU A 982 11.81 -15.35 -17.46
N LYS A 983 11.92 -16.66 -17.72
CA LYS A 983 12.46 -17.68 -16.79
C LYS A 983 12.89 -18.95 -17.56
N PRO A 984 13.70 -19.87 -17.01
CA PRO A 984 14.17 -21.05 -17.73
C PRO A 984 13.06 -22.00 -18.19
N ALA A 985 11.93 -22.05 -17.48
CA ALA A 985 10.76 -22.83 -17.89
C ALA A 985 10.05 -22.28 -19.15
N ASN A 986 10.21 -21.00 -19.46
CA ASN A 986 9.66 -20.34 -20.66
C ASN A 986 10.69 -20.21 -21.80
N ILE A 987 11.83 -20.90 -21.69
CA ILE A 987 12.78 -21.10 -22.79
C ILE A 987 12.67 -22.56 -23.22
N LEU A 988 12.20 -22.81 -24.44
CA LEU A 988 12.06 -24.14 -24.99
C LEU A 988 13.20 -24.46 -25.96
N LEU A 989 13.58 -25.74 -26.04
CA LEU A 989 14.72 -26.21 -26.83
C LEU A 989 14.26 -27.14 -27.95
N ASP A 990 14.66 -26.83 -29.18
CA ASP A 990 14.35 -27.66 -30.35
C ASP A 990 15.23 -28.93 -30.39
N ARG A 991 15.05 -29.78 -31.41
CA ARG A 991 15.87 -31.00 -31.61
C ARG A 991 17.38 -30.74 -31.74
N ASN A 992 17.78 -29.54 -32.18
CA ASN A 992 19.16 -29.12 -32.41
C ASN A 992 19.70 -28.24 -31.25
N PHE A 993 18.98 -28.16 -30.13
CA PHE A 993 19.26 -27.26 -28.99
C PHE A 993 19.25 -25.76 -29.33
N VAL A 994 18.55 -25.36 -30.40
CA VAL A 994 18.21 -23.95 -30.62
C VAL A 994 17.14 -23.57 -29.61
N SER A 995 17.40 -22.51 -28.86
CA SER A 995 16.51 -21.97 -27.84
C SER A 995 15.49 -20.99 -28.42
N LYS A 996 14.26 -21.06 -27.90
CA LYS A 996 13.16 -20.17 -28.27
C LYS A 996 12.39 -19.71 -27.03
N ILE A 997 12.07 -18.42 -26.96
CA ILE A 997 11.21 -17.87 -25.88
C ILE A 997 9.74 -18.24 -26.16
N SER A 998 9.02 -18.69 -25.13
CA SER A 998 7.59 -19.02 -25.15
C SER A 998 6.80 -18.25 -24.08
N ASP A 999 5.48 -18.41 -24.07
CA ASP A 999 4.56 -17.84 -23.06
C ASP A 999 4.52 -16.30 -23.01
N VAL A 1000 4.47 -15.67 -24.19
CA VAL A 1000 4.32 -14.21 -24.35
C VAL A 1000 2.93 -13.69 -23.96
N GLY A 1001 1.99 -14.55 -23.57
CA GLY A 1001 0.65 -14.17 -23.10
C GLY A 1001 0.59 -13.26 -21.85
N LEU A 1002 1.73 -12.93 -21.22
CA LEU A 1002 1.84 -11.87 -20.20
C LEU A 1002 2.54 -10.58 -20.68
N ALA A 1003 3.11 -10.60 -21.88
CA ALA A 1003 3.90 -9.52 -22.45
C ALA A 1003 3.03 -8.30 -22.78
N ARG A 1004 3.66 -7.12 -22.81
CA ARG A 1004 2.95 -5.84 -23.04
C ARG A 1004 3.76 -4.85 -23.86
N LEU A 1005 3.05 -4.13 -24.72
CA LEU A 1005 3.51 -2.96 -25.46
C LEU A 1005 3.75 -1.77 -24.51
N VAL A 1006 4.83 -1.03 -24.77
CA VAL A 1006 5.25 0.17 -24.05
C VAL A 1006 5.35 1.34 -25.05
N PRO A 1007 4.69 2.50 -24.80
CA PRO A 1007 4.65 3.61 -25.74
C PRO A 1007 6.02 4.11 -26.26
N PRO A 1008 6.13 4.54 -27.54
CA PRO A 1008 7.42 4.72 -28.21
C PRO A 1008 8.22 5.90 -27.63
N SER A 1009 7.50 6.89 -27.10
CA SER A 1009 8.03 8.11 -26.50
C SER A 1009 8.73 7.90 -25.15
N VAL A 1010 8.76 6.66 -24.62
CA VAL A 1010 9.22 6.34 -23.25
C VAL A 1010 10.30 5.25 -23.25
N ALA A 1011 10.84 4.88 -24.41
CA ALA A 1011 11.85 3.81 -24.53
C ALA A 1011 13.19 4.22 -23.88
N ASP A 1012 13.73 5.40 -24.25
CA ASP A 1012 15.08 5.85 -23.87
C ASP A 1012 15.11 7.03 -22.87
N ASN A 1013 14.05 7.84 -22.76
CA ASN A 1013 14.04 9.07 -21.94
C ASN A 1013 12.82 9.18 -20.99
N VAL A 1014 13.11 9.50 -19.72
CA VAL A 1014 12.35 10.27 -18.71
C VAL A 1014 10.80 10.14 -18.65
N THR A 1015 10.34 9.52 -17.54
CA THR A 1015 9.05 9.66 -16.81
C THR A 1015 7.70 9.80 -17.54
N GLN A 1016 7.06 8.67 -17.92
CA GLN A 1016 5.70 8.31 -17.48
C GLN A 1016 5.46 6.78 -17.54
N TYR A 1017 5.37 6.07 -16.41
CA TYR A 1017 4.15 5.82 -15.61
C TYR A 1017 3.05 5.00 -16.32
N ARG A 1018 3.07 3.67 -16.12
CA ARG A 1018 1.89 2.78 -16.28
C ARG A 1018 1.84 1.79 -15.12
N MET A 1019 1.01 2.08 -14.10
CA MET A 1019 0.77 1.16 -12.98
C MET A 1019 0.15 -0.14 -13.50
N THR A 1020 0.80 -1.29 -13.24
CA THR A 1020 0.24 -2.60 -13.61
C THR A 1020 0.30 -3.57 -12.43
N SER A 1021 -0.77 -4.35 -12.24
CA SER A 1021 -0.82 -5.43 -11.25
C SER A 1021 0.38 -6.35 -11.42
N THR A 1022 1.18 -6.53 -10.36
CA THR A 1022 2.45 -7.26 -10.39
C THR A 1022 2.22 -8.70 -10.87
N ALA A 1023 2.88 -9.07 -11.96
CA ALA A 1023 2.77 -10.39 -12.57
C ALA A 1023 4.16 -10.84 -13.07
N GLY A 1024 4.42 -12.15 -12.98
CA GLY A 1024 5.72 -12.76 -13.23
C GLY A 1024 6.05 -13.79 -12.13
N THR A 1025 7.05 -14.63 -12.37
CA THR A 1025 7.42 -15.72 -11.45
C THR A 1025 8.35 -15.23 -10.35
N PHE A 1026 8.03 -15.58 -9.09
CA PHE A 1026 8.82 -15.24 -7.91
C PHE A 1026 10.31 -15.66 -8.08
N CYS A 1027 11.23 -14.84 -7.54
CA CYS A 1027 12.68 -14.83 -7.82
C CYS A 1027 13.13 -14.27 -9.18
N TYR A 1028 12.26 -14.16 -10.19
CA TYR A 1028 12.59 -13.49 -11.47
C TYR A 1028 11.99 -12.09 -11.58
N ILE A 1029 10.96 -11.77 -10.80
CA ILE A 1029 10.37 -10.42 -10.77
C ILE A 1029 11.43 -9.40 -10.31
N ASP A 1030 11.73 -8.43 -11.19
CA ASP A 1030 12.49 -7.22 -10.90
C ASP A 1030 12.04 -6.58 -9.56
N PRO A 1031 12.93 -6.43 -8.55
CA PRO A 1031 12.59 -5.85 -7.26
C PRO A 1031 12.07 -4.42 -7.31
N GLU A 1032 12.48 -3.63 -8.31
CA GLU A 1032 12.00 -2.27 -8.52
C GLU A 1032 10.57 -2.29 -9.07
N TYR A 1033 10.31 -3.12 -10.09
CA TYR A 1033 8.96 -3.39 -10.59
C TYR A 1033 8.03 -3.95 -9.49
N GLN A 1034 8.51 -4.89 -8.67
CA GLN A 1034 7.73 -5.50 -7.59
C GLN A 1034 7.30 -4.48 -6.52
N GLN A 1035 8.13 -3.47 -6.26
CA GLN A 1035 7.85 -2.42 -5.26
C GLN A 1035 7.04 -1.25 -5.81
N THR A 1036 7.26 -0.87 -7.07
CA THR A 1036 6.66 0.34 -7.69
C THR A 1036 5.45 0.07 -8.57
N GLY A 1037 5.32 -1.14 -9.13
CA GLY A 1037 4.38 -1.45 -10.21
C GLY A 1037 4.78 -0.93 -11.60
N MET A 1038 5.97 -0.32 -11.73
CA MET A 1038 6.52 0.21 -12.99
C MET A 1038 7.23 -0.89 -13.79
N LEU A 1039 6.71 -1.20 -14.99
CA LEU A 1039 7.30 -2.18 -15.90
C LEU A 1039 8.09 -1.47 -17.02
N GLY A 1040 9.24 -2.03 -17.41
CA GLY A 1040 10.00 -1.61 -18.59
C GLY A 1040 11.02 -2.65 -19.05
N ILE A 1041 11.71 -2.39 -20.16
CA ILE A 1041 12.67 -3.33 -20.77
C ILE A 1041 13.77 -3.82 -19.80
N LYS A 1042 14.21 -2.96 -18.88
CA LYS A 1042 15.20 -3.27 -17.83
C LYS A 1042 14.70 -4.26 -16.77
N SER A 1043 13.40 -4.55 -16.71
CA SER A 1043 12.83 -5.59 -15.85
C SER A 1043 13.03 -6.99 -16.43
N ASP A 1044 12.99 -7.15 -17.75
CA ASP A 1044 13.40 -8.42 -18.39
C ASP A 1044 14.92 -8.63 -18.28
N VAL A 1045 15.72 -7.56 -18.31
CA VAL A 1045 17.19 -7.64 -18.10
C VAL A 1045 17.52 -8.18 -16.70
N TYR A 1046 16.74 -7.83 -15.67
CA TYR A 1046 16.87 -8.45 -14.34
C TYR A 1046 16.61 -9.95 -14.38
N SER A 1047 15.46 -10.35 -14.97
CA SER A 1047 15.08 -11.76 -15.15
C SER A 1047 16.15 -12.55 -15.89
N LEU A 1048 16.72 -11.96 -16.94
CA LEU A 1048 17.81 -12.51 -17.75
C LEU A 1048 19.10 -12.71 -16.93
N GLY A 1049 19.46 -11.74 -16.07
CA GLY A 1049 20.60 -11.86 -15.16
C GLY A 1049 20.47 -13.04 -14.19
N ILE A 1050 19.29 -13.22 -13.59
CA ILE A 1050 18.99 -14.38 -12.73
C ILE A 1050 19.11 -15.68 -13.53
N MET A 1051 18.55 -15.74 -14.74
CA MET A 1051 18.65 -16.91 -15.62
C MET A 1051 20.10 -17.25 -15.99
N PHE A 1052 20.92 -16.26 -16.31
CA PHE A 1052 22.33 -16.45 -16.66
C PHE A 1052 23.11 -17.08 -15.49
N LEU A 1053 22.90 -16.62 -14.25
CA LEU A 1053 23.49 -17.26 -13.08
C LEU A 1053 23.06 -18.72 -12.93
N GLN A 1054 21.80 -19.06 -13.23
CA GLN A 1054 21.35 -20.46 -13.20
C GLN A 1054 21.95 -21.30 -14.32
N ILE A 1055 22.11 -20.74 -15.52
CA ILE A 1055 22.70 -21.43 -16.68
C ILE A 1055 24.12 -21.92 -16.35
N ILE A 1056 24.97 -21.11 -15.71
CA ILE A 1056 26.34 -21.51 -15.37
C ILE A 1056 26.46 -22.36 -14.09
N THR A 1057 25.56 -22.19 -13.12
CA THR A 1057 25.68 -22.85 -11.81
C THR A 1057 24.84 -24.11 -11.64
N GLY A 1058 23.80 -24.30 -12.46
CA GLY A 1058 22.79 -25.37 -12.28
C GLY A 1058 21.94 -25.24 -10.99
N LYS A 1059 22.03 -24.11 -10.28
CA LYS A 1059 21.43 -23.92 -8.93
C LYS A 1059 20.06 -23.20 -9.01
N PRO A 1060 19.20 -23.36 -7.99
CA PRO A 1060 17.93 -22.62 -7.91
C PRO A 1060 18.16 -21.11 -7.74
N PRO A 1061 17.22 -20.24 -8.16
CA PRO A 1061 17.45 -18.79 -8.25
C PRO A 1061 17.45 -18.08 -6.88
N MET A 1062 16.89 -18.70 -5.85
CA MET A 1062 16.68 -18.09 -4.53
C MET A 1062 18.01 -17.75 -3.83
N GLY A 1063 18.35 -16.45 -3.79
CA GLY A 1063 19.60 -15.95 -3.19
C GLY A 1063 20.86 -16.21 -4.03
N LEU A 1064 20.71 -16.64 -5.28
CA LEU A 1064 21.82 -17.09 -6.13
C LEU A 1064 22.84 -15.97 -6.43
N THR A 1065 22.37 -14.72 -6.59
CA THR A 1065 23.22 -13.53 -6.80
C THR A 1065 24.28 -13.38 -5.70
N HIS A 1066 23.85 -13.19 -4.45
CA HIS A 1066 24.73 -13.09 -3.27
C HIS A 1066 25.59 -14.35 -3.06
N HIS A 1067 25.14 -15.54 -3.50
CA HIS A 1067 25.97 -16.74 -3.43
C HIS A 1067 27.11 -16.75 -4.46
N VAL A 1068 26.89 -16.24 -5.68
CA VAL A 1068 27.92 -16.13 -6.73
C VAL A 1068 28.85 -14.95 -6.45
N GLU A 1069 28.30 -13.77 -6.15
CA GLU A 1069 29.02 -12.56 -5.75
C GLU A 1069 30.06 -12.85 -4.66
N ARG A 1070 29.62 -13.42 -3.53
CA ARG A 1070 30.47 -13.80 -2.40
C ARG A 1070 31.46 -14.94 -2.69
N ALA A 1071 31.27 -15.68 -3.78
CA ALA A 1071 32.25 -16.67 -4.25
C ALA A 1071 33.34 -15.99 -5.10
N ILE A 1072 32.97 -15.01 -5.93
CA ILE A 1072 33.89 -14.15 -6.68
C ILE A 1072 34.77 -13.34 -5.71
N GLU A 1073 34.17 -12.69 -4.70
CA GLU A 1073 34.90 -11.96 -3.63
C GLU A 1073 35.99 -12.80 -2.93
N LYS A 1074 35.80 -14.12 -2.88
CA LYS A 1074 36.67 -15.06 -2.17
C LYS A 1074 37.63 -15.83 -3.08
N GLY A 1075 37.56 -15.63 -4.39
CA GLY A 1075 38.29 -16.45 -5.36
C GLY A 1075 37.82 -17.91 -5.45
N THR A 1076 36.65 -18.25 -4.90
CA THR A 1076 36.06 -19.60 -4.92
C THR A 1076 34.93 -19.73 -5.94
N PHE A 1077 35.00 -18.97 -7.04
CA PHE A 1077 33.96 -18.95 -8.07
C PHE A 1077 33.84 -20.28 -8.84
N GLU A 1078 34.93 -21.02 -9.02
CA GLU A 1078 34.95 -22.32 -9.68
C GLU A 1078 34.01 -23.33 -8.97
N GLU A 1079 33.99 -23.33 -7.62
CA GLU A 1079 33.05 -24.13 -6.80
C GLU A 1079 31.56 -23.77 -7.03
N MET A 1080 31.28 -22.60 -7.61
CA MET A 1080 29.93 -22.17 -7.92
C MET A 1080 29.41 -22.67 -9.27
N LEU A 1081 30.28 -23.05 -10.21
CA LEU A 1081 29.91 -23.60 -11.51
C LEU A 1081 29.18 -24.95 -11.37
N ASP A 1082 28.49 -25.38 -12.43
CA ASP A 1082 27.78 -26.67 -12.47
C ASP A 1082 28.79 -27.82 -12.58
N PRO A 1083 28.95 -28.67 -11.55
CA PRO A 1083 29.95 -29.74 -11.51
C PRO A 1083 29.59 -30.94 -12.41
N THR A 1084 28.46 -30.88 -13.13
CA THR A 1084 28.11 -31.88 -14.17
C THR A 1084 28.72 -31.56 -15.53
N VAL A 1085 29.40 -30.42 -15.66
CA VAL A 1085 30.21 -30.02 -16.83
C VAL A 1085 31.66 -29.89 -16.38
N PRO A 1086 32.58 -30.75 -16.87
CA PRO A 1086 33.94 -30.87 -16.31
C PRO A 1086 34.96 -29.89 -16.90
N ASP A 1087 34.62 -29.20 -18.00
CA ASP A 1087 35.54 -28.50 -18.90
C ASP A 1087 35.28 -26.99 -19.01
N TRP A 1088 34.73 -26.36 -17.97
CA TRP A 1088 34.40 -24.94 -17.97
C TRP A 1088 35.61 -24.03 -18.26
N PRO A 1089 35.52 -23.07 -19.21
CA PRO A 1089 36.47 -21.99 -19.32
C PRO A 1089 36.22 -21.00 -18.18
N VAL A 1090 36.92 -21.16 -17.06
CA VAL A 1090 36.61 -20.49 -15.78
C VAL A 1090 36.69 -18.95 -15.89
N GLU A 1091 37.62 -18.41 -16.67
CA GLU A 1091 37.77 -16.96 -16.88
C GLU A 1091 36.59 -16.36 -17.66
N ASP A 1092 36.16 -17.01 -18.75
CA ASP A 1092 34.99 -16.61 -19.53
C ASP A 1092 33.68 -16.80 -18.75
N ALA A 1093 33.57 -17.89 -17.99
CA ALA A 1093 32.43 -18.13 -17.11
C ALA A 1093 32.37 -17.09 -15.97
N LEU A 1094 33.52 -16.59 -15.50
CA LEU A 1094 33.62 -15.49 -14.53
C LEU A 1094 33.20 -14.15 -15.15
N SER A 1095 33.63 -13.84 -16.39
CA SER A 1095 33.14 -12.66 -17.13
C SER A 1095 31.61 -12.69 -17.28
N PHE A 1096 31.07 -13.83 -17.73
CA PHE A 1096 29.64 -14.07 -17.85
C PHE A 1096 28.90 -13.93 -16.51
N ALA A 1097 29.47 -14.44 -15.41
CA ALA A 1097 28.91 -14.30 -14.06
C ALA A 1097 28.88 -12.83 -13.60
N GLN A 1098 29.94 -12.06 -13.85
CA GLN A 1098 30.00 -10.63 -13.53
C GLN A 1098 28.99 -9.82 -14.37
N LEU A 1099 28.82 -10.16 -15.65
CA LEU A 1099 27.78 -9.58 -16.50
C LEU A 1099 26.37 -9.92 -15.98
N ALA A 1100 26.14 -11.17 -15.60
CA ALA A 1100 24.86 -11.65 -15.06
C ALA A 1100 24.49 -10.98 -13.73
N LEU A 1101 25.47 -10.77 -12.82
CA LEU A 1101 25.28 -10.00 -11.58
C LEU A 1101 24.90 -8.54 -11.89
N LYS A 1102 25.61 -7.87 -12.81
CA LYS A 1102 25.27 -6.50 -13.25
C LYS A 1102 23.86 -6.44 -13.88
N CYS A 1103 23.43 -7.47 -14.60
CA CYS A 1103 22.05 -7.56 -15.12
C CYS A 1103 21.02 -7.72 -13.98
N ALA A 1104 21.35 -8.50 -12.95
CA ALA A 1104 20.52 -8.77 -11.78
C ALA A 1104 20.60 -7.69 -10.68
N GLU A 1105 21.05 -6.48 -11.00
CA GLU A 1105 21.17 -5.39 -10.03
C GLU A 1105 19.82 -4.91 -9.49
N LEU A 1106 19.83 -4.44 -8.22
CA LEU A 1106 18.59 -4.09 -7.52
C LEU A 1106 17.96 -2.79 -8.04
N ARG A 1107 18.78 -1.83 -8.51
CA ARG A 1107 18.31 -0.58 -9.13
C ARG A 1107 18.33 -0.73 -10.65
N ARG A 1108 17.26 -0.32 -11.34
CA ARG A 1108 17.12 -0.34 -12.81
C ARG A 1108 18.31 0.27 -13.56
N LYS A 1109 18.86 1.36 -13.02
CA LYS A 1109 19.93 2.17 -13.63
C LYS A 1109 21.29 1.49 -13.70
N ASP A 1110 21.61 0.63 -12.74
CA ASP A 1110 22.92 -0.04 -12.68
C ASP A 1110 23.00 -1.19 -13.70
N ARG A 1111 21.84 -1.65 -14.20
CA ARG A 1111 21.73 -2.74 -15.17
C ARG A 1111 22.25 -2.27 -16.54
N PRO A 1112 23.14 -3.04 -17.19
CA PRO A 1112 23.76 -2.68 -18.47
C PRO A 1112 22.75 -2.55 -19.61
N ASP A 1113 23.18 -1.95 -20.72
CA ASP A 1113 22.38 -1.92 -21.95
C ASP A 1113 22.36 -3.30 -22.64
N LEU A 1114 21.17 -3.76 -23.04
CA LEU A 1114 20.98 -5.10 -23.60
C LEU A 1114 21.71 -5.26 -24.95
N GLY A 1115 21.67 -4.24 -25.81
CA GLY A 1115 22.29 -4.29 -27.13
C GLY A 1115 23.79 -4.02 -27.11
N LYS A 1116 24.19 -2.90 -26.48
CA LYS A 1116 25.58 -2.39 -26.53
C LYS A 1116 26.55 -3.14 -25.63
N VAL A 1117 26.08 -3.70 -24.51
CA VAL A 1117 26.95 -4.29 -23.47
C VAL A 1117 26.66 -5.79 -23.32
N VAL A 1118 25.40 -6.17 -23.05
CA VAL A 1118 25.07 -7.57 -22.78
C VAL A 1118 25.23 -8.44 -24.02
N LEU A 1119 24.58 -8.08 -25.13
CA LEU A 1119 24.64 -8.88 -26.36
C LEU A 1119 26.04 -8.87 -27.02
N ALA A 1120 26.86 -7.84 -26.78
CA ALA A 1120 28.24 -7.82 -27.26
C ALA A 1120 29.09 -8.94 -26.63
N GLU A 1121 29.08 -9.05 -25.30
CA GLU A 1121 29.82 -10.10 -24.58
C GLU A 1121 29.22 -11.50 -24.82
N LEU A 1122 27.89 -11.60 -24.91
CA LEU A 1122 27.23 -12.87 -25.29
C LEU A 1122 27.65 -13.37 -26.68
N ASN A 1123 27.81 -12.47 -27.66
CA ASN A 1123 28.29 -12.85 -28.99
C ASN A 1123 29.76 -13.29 -28.96
N ARG A 1124 30.62 -12.66 -28.15
CA ARG A 1124 32.02 -13.09 -27.95
C ARG A 1124 32.08 -14.51 -27.38
N LEU A 1125 31.27 -14.78 -26.35
CA LEU A 1125 31.19 -16.09 -25.70
C LEU A 1125 30.55 -17.16 -26.60
N ARG A 1126 29.64 -16.79 -27.50
CA ARG A 1126 29.14 -17.70 -28.55
C ARG A 1126 30.22 -18.02 -29.59
N ALA A 1127 31.03 -17.05 -30.03
CA ALA A 1127 32.12 -17.31 -30.96
C ALA A 1127 33.15 -18.29 -30.39
N LEU A 1128 33.57 -18.09 -29.13
CA LEU A 1128 34.44 -19.03 -28.38
C LEU A 1128 33.84 -20.45 -28.33
N ALA A 1129 32.54 -20.56 -28.08
CA ALA A 1129 31.82 -21.83 -28.07
C ALA A 1129 31.76 -22.50 -29.46
N GLU A 1130 31.60 -21.72 -30.53
CA GLU A 1130 31.52 -22.20 -31.92
C GLU A 1130 32.90 -22.62 -32.48
N GLU A 1131 33.97 -21.91 -32.12
CA GLU A 1131 35.36 -22.25 -32.42
C GLU A 1131 35.80 -23.54 -31.71
N THR A 1132 35.41 -23.72 -30.45
CA THR A 1132 35.75 -24.93 -29.67
C THR A 1132 35.03 -26.18 -30.18
N VAL A 1133 33.87 -26.03 -30.85
CA VAL A 1133 33.12 -27.15 -31.46
C VAL A 1133 33.64 -27.53 -32.85
N ASN A 1134 34.29 -26.60 -33.57
CA ASN A 1134 34.80 -26.81 -34.93
C ASN A 1134 36.33 -26.65 -35.00
N PRO A 1135 37.13 -27.66 -34.63
CA PRO A 1135 38.59 -27.58 -34.76
C PRO A 1135 38.99 -27.40 -36.24
N PRO A 1136 39.99 -26.53 -36.54
CA PRO A 1136 40.31 -26.16 -37.91
C PRO A 1136 40.99 -27.30 -38.68
N LEU A 1137 40.25 -27.94 -39.59
CA LEU A 1137 40.82 -28.87 -40.58
C LEU A 1137 41.65 -28.11 -41.61
N PHE A 1138 42.97 -28.14 -41.43
CA PHE A 1138 43.92 -27.38 -42.23
C PHE A 1138 44.24 -28.05 -43.58
N VAL A 1139 43.33 -27.95 -44.56
CA VAL A 1139 43.61 -28.25 -45.98
C VAL A 1139 43.03 -27.12 -46.84
N GLY A 1140 43.87 -26.51 -47.69
CA GLY A 1140 43.50 -25.32 -48.46
C GLY A 1140 42.65 -25.58 -49.70
N GLY A 1141 41.76 -24.64 -50.02
CA GLY A 1141 40.95 -24.61 -51.24
C GLY A 1141 40.26 -23.25 -51.37
N GLN A 1142 40.26 -22.68 -52.58
CA GLN A 1142 39.80 -21.31 -52.87
C GLN A 1142 38.31 -21.08 -52.55
N SER A 1143 37.97 -19.90 -52.03
CA SER A 1143 36.58 -19.46 -51.84
C SER A 1143 35.87 -19.18 -53.18
N PRO A 1144 34.64 -19.68 -53.38
CA PRO A 1144 33.64 -19.06 -54.23
C PRO A 1144 32.89 -17.99 -53.42
N ASN A 1145 32.72 -16.78 -53.99
CA ASN A 1145 32.00 -15.70 -53.33
C ASN A 1145 30.47 -15.87 -53.37
N HIS A 1146 29.81 -15.20 -52.43
CA HIS A 1146 28.40 -14.79 -52.41
C HIS A 1146 27.54 -15.08 -53.65
N SER A 1147 26.38 -15.70 -53.42
CA SER A 1147 25.15 -15.37 -54.15
C SER A 1147 24.11 -14.79 -53.19
N GLN A 1148 23.66 -13.57 -53.49
CA GLN A 1148 22.42 -13.03 -52.93
C GLN A 1148 21.25 -13.59 -53.75
N VAL A 1149 20.13 -13.95 -53.10
CA VAL A 1149 18.84 -14.07 -53.80
C VAL A 1149 17.75 -13.44 -52.92
N SER A 1150 17.29 -12.27 -53.34
CA SER A 1150 15.95 -11.77 -52.98
C SER A 1150 14.97 -12.12 -54.10
N LEU A 1151 13.69 -12.13 -53.76
CA LEU A 1151 12.59 -12.51 -54.65
C LEU A 1151 12.52 -11.64 -55.91
N GLN A 1152 12.29 -12.28 -57.06
CA GLN A 1152 11.51 -11.69 -58.14
C GLN A 1152 10.68 -12.78 -58.85
N LEU A 1153 9.41 -12.48 -59.08
CA LEU A 1153 8.43 -13.36 -59.72
C LEU A 1153 7.89 -12.61 -60.93
N GLU A 1154 8.19 -13.10 -62.13
CA GLU A 1154 7.46 -12.73 -63.35
C GLU A 1154 7.50 -13.87 -64.38
N SER A 1155 6.82 -13.71 -65.51
CA SER A 1155 6.03 -14.82 -66.09
C SER A 1155 6.33 -15.20 -67.55
N MET A 1156 5.78 -16.37 -67.92
CA MET A 1156 5.46 -16.89 -69.28
C MET A 1156 6.45 -17.86 -69.97
N THR A 1157 5.89 -19.02 -70.36
CA THR A 1157 6.25 -19.88 -71.52
C THR A 1157 7.66 -20.53 -71.57
N SER A 1158 7.87 -21.77 -72.04
CA SER A 1158 6.97 -22.78 -72.64
C SER A 1158 7.56 -24.21 -72.55
N ASN A 1159 6.72 -25.22 -72.77
CA ASN A 1159 7.07 -26.65 -72.91
C ASN A 1159 7.73 -26.95 -74.30
N PRO A 1160 8.23 -28.17 -74.62
CA PRO A 1160 8.51 -29.35 -73.77
C PRO A 1160 9.91 -29.99 -74.01
N ASN A 1161 10.23 -31.08 -73.29
CA ASN A 1161 10.59 -32.38 -73.92
C ASN A 1161 10.81 -33.51 -72.91
N LEU A 1162 10.39 -34.72 -73.29
CA LEU A 1162 10.67 -36.02 -72.65
C LEU A 1162 11.68 -36.78 -73.55
N PRO A 1163 12.41 -37.77 -73.01
CA PRO A 1163 11.89 -39.15 -73.10
C PRO A 1163 11.96 -39.96 -71.79
N GLN A 1164 11.01 -40.91 -71.69
CA GLN A 1164 11.22 -42.35 -71.46
C GLN A 1164 12.70 -42.81 -71.34
N SER A 1165 13.12 -43.83 -70.61
CA SER A 1165 12.57 -44.92 -69.79
C SER A 1165 13.83 -45.76 -69.40
N ASP A 1166 13.85 -46.92 -68.74
CA ASP A 1166 12.85 -47.91 -68.38
C ASP A 1166 13.17 -48.50 -66.99
N ALA A 1167 12.22 -49.26 -66.45
CA ALA A 1167 12.45 -50.06 -65.24
C ALA A 1167 12.92 -51.49 -65.60
N SER A 1168 13.69 -52.14 -64.73
CA SER A 1168 13.10 -53.11 -63.77
C SER A 1168 14.08 -54.11 -63.15
N SER A 1169 13.61 -54.74 -62.06
CA SER A 1169 13.89 -56.13 -61.66
C SER A 1169 15.27 -56.54 -61.10
N LYS A 1170 15.32 -56.55 -59.75
CA LYS A 1170 15.58 -57.73 -58.90
C LYS A 1170 16.81 -58.61 -59.21
N ASN A 1171 17.77 -58.62 -58.28
CA ASN A 1171 17.96 -59.67 -57.25
C ASN A 1171 19.13 -59.24 -56.33
N LEU A 1172 19.27 -59.49 -55.01
CA LEU A 1172 18.80 -60.43 -53.97
C LEU A 1172 20.07 -61.07 -53.36
N SER A 1173 20.29 -60.95 -52.04
CA SER A 1173 21.42 -61.52 -51.25
C SER A 1173 22.81 -60.87 -51.52
N VAL A 1174 23.81 -60.82 -50.62
CA VAL A 1174 24.02 -61.14 -49.18
C VAL A 1174 24.79 -59.91 -48.61
N THR A 1175 24.55 -59.34 -47.42
CA THR A 1175 24.77 -59.90 -46.06
C THR A 1175 24.07 -59.01 -45.04
#